data_AF-A0A960PIC2-F1
#
_entry.id   AF-A0A960PIC2-F1
#
_cell.length_a   1.000
_cell.length_b   1.000
_cell.length_c   1.000
_cell.angle_alpha   90.00
_cell.angle_beta   90.00
_cell.angle_gamma   90.00
#
_symmetry.space_group_name_H-M   'P 1'
#
loop_
_entity.id
_entity.type
_entity.pdbx_description
1 polymer ?
#
loop_
_entity_poly.entity_id
_entity_poly.type
_entity_poly.pdbx_seq_one_letter_code
_entity_poly.pdbx_strand_id
1 'polypeptide(L)'
;STITQQYVKNALLSDDETLSRKLEEAALSMEIERTYSKERIMELYLNTVYFGNGASGIEAAANTYFGVSSSGLNLTQAAMLAGIVQSPSIHDPYENPEDAKKRRDTVIQAMLDEGYINPQTAETAEETPLGVIPKGDRPGEAAYPAGHFVSEVREWFLDNPEFGTTRAERAELLYGGGLRIYTTIDLNTQAQAEAAVNKFLPNPGFQGDPNDFSHDPDAALVTVEPRTGYIRAMVGGKDYFGDTDYAKVNLAAGKGHPTGSSFKGITLATALKQGIEADDRFPSPGQACFSGWCPSGGGGLGGSAKLEDCAAFSSNTCFAYLASKVLGPQKIRETAYDLGISQDKLKERDGSVNATITLGTYDTSVQEMASAYSTFANRGIRVDPVLVTRITKADGSVVFQNQHRQRKVLEPEIAYEESRILTGVITKGTGKDNANIGRPEAGKTGTVELKSGANSDAWFVGYTPDLATAVWVGYAQRVKAPDGTPLRPKDLGSVQGGKVPAQIWADFMKTALAFSPPTPFTQPVPKQTAPTIPEVRQFEPVEPPDIVQMPDVRGRGREDALARLEELGLKVTSRELKEDPQNEPGEVVNQSPLPGRALTQGAQVTIESAPGTQAVPSLLGLSDSDAKAALKRAGLEVKEAASPAPEGTVGPDGEPVGPGTVWSQTPAPGEAPPEDKIVEIRVVPQPGEAPTTTGPPAEG
;
A
#
# COMPACT_ATOMS: atom_id res chain seq x y z
N SER A 1 -18.63 -43.12 -1.84
CA SER A 1 -19.53 -42.05 -1.40
C SER A 1 -20.28 -41.50 -2.60
N THR A 2 -21.48 -40.93 -2.39
CA THR A 2 -22.25 -40.21 -3.43
C THR A 2 -21.78 -38.75 -3.53
N ILE A 3 -22.24 -38.01 -4.55
CA ILE A 3 -21.97 -36.56 -4.66
C ILE A 3 -22.51 -35.80 -3.44
N THR A 4 -23.72 -36.14 -2.97
CA THR A 4 -24.28 -35.52 -1.76
C THR A 4 -23.41 -35.81 -0.53
N GLN A 5 -22.93 -37.04 -0.39
CA GLN A 5 -22.01 -37.43 0.69
C GLN A 5 -20.68 -36.69 0.62
N GLN A 6 -20.13 -36.51 -0.59
CA GLN A 6 -18.91 -35.72 -0.79
C GLN A 6 -19.14 -34.24 -0.50
N TYR A 7 -20.30 -33.67 -0.85
CA TYR A 7 -20.66 -32.31 -0.48
C TYR A 7 -20.75 -32.14 1.04
N VAL A 8 -21.45 -33.03 1.74
CA VAL A 8 -21.54 -33.01 3.21
C VAL A 8 -20.15 -33.13 3.85
N LYS A 9 -19.32 -34.05 3.33
CA LYS A 9 -17.95 -34.22 3.80
C LYS A 9 -17.14 -32.93 3.65
N ASN A 10 -17.22 -32.27 2.49
CA ASN A 10 -16.40 -31.10 2.19
C ASN A 10 -16.95 -29.81 2.81
N ALA A 11 -18.26 -29.71 3.05
CA ALA A 11 -18.92 -28.46 3.46
C ALA A 11 -19.35 -28.41 4.94
N LEU A 12 -19.56 -29.56 5.60
CA LEU A 12 -20.28 -29.62 6.88
C LEU A 12 -19.60 -30.44 7.99
N LEU A 13 -18.60 -31.28 7.68
CA LEU A 13 -17.97 -32.17 8.65
C LEU A 13 -16.45 -31.99 8.71
N SER A 14 -15.84 -32.24 9.88
CA SER A 14 -14.39 -32.21 10.06
C SER A 14 -13.68 -33.42 9.42
N ASP A 15 -12.38 -33.31 9.17
CA ASP A 15 -11.55 -34.31 8.46
C ASP A 15 -11.28 -35.62 9.23
N ASP A 16 -11.80 -35.80 10.45
CA ASP A 16 -11.51 -36.98 11.28
C ASP A 16 -12.14 -38.27 10.74
N GLU A 17 -11.34 -39.26 10.34
CA GLU A 17 -11.81 -40.57 9.84
C GLU A 17 -12.37 -41.49 10.95
N THR A 18 -13.54 -41.15 11.49
CA THR A 18 -14.24 -41.97 12.50
C THR A 18 -15.50 -42.65 11.95
N LEU A 19 -15.84 -43.83 12.48
CA LEU A 19 -17.05 -44.58 12.09
C LEU A 19 -18.35 -43.82 12.42
N SER A 20 -18.33 -43.00 13.48
CA SER A 20 -19.39 -42.07 13.86
C SER A 20 -19.61 -40.98 12.81
N ARG A 21 -18.54 -40.38 12.27
CA ARG A 21 -18.63 -39.37 11.22
C ARG A 21 -19.33 -39.91 9.96
N LYS A 22 -19.05 -41.16 9.57
CA LYS A 22 -19.70 -41.76 8.39
C LYS A 22 -21.21 -41.95 8.54
N LEU A 23 -21.69 -42.19 9.76
CA LEU A 23 -23.12 -42.28 10.04
C LEU A 23 -23.79 -40.90 9.99
N GLU A 24 -23.09 -39.88 10.48
CA GLU A 24 -23.53 -38.48 10.41
C GLU A 24 -23.54 -37.95 8.96
N GLU A 25 -22.50 -38.25 8.18
CA GLU A 25 -22.42 -37.96 6.73
C GLU A 25 -23.61 -38.57 5.99
N ALA A 26 -23.98 -39.82 6.31
CA ALA A 26 -25.14 -40.48 5.72
C ALA A 26 -26.47 -39.81 6.13
N ALA A 27 -26.65 -39.46 7.41
CA ALA A 27 -27.86 -38.82 7.91
C ALA A 27 -28.08 -37.42 7.28
N LEU A 28 -27.03 -36.58 7.30
CA LEU A 28 -27.04 -35.25 6.68
C LEU A 28 -27.24 -35.32 5.17
N SER A 29 -26.63 -36.31 4.50
CA SER A 29 -26.85 -36.51 3.07
C SER A 29 -28.32 -36.81 2.76
N MET A 30 -28.98 -37.67 3.55
CA MET A 30 -30.41 -37.97 3.36
C MET A 30 -31.29 -36.74 3.59
N GLU A 31 -30.93 -35.87 4.54
CA GLU A 31 -31.64 -34.62 4.79
C GLU A 31 -31.48 -33.61 3.64
N ILE A 32 -30.25 -33.46 3.13
CA ILE A 32 -29.97 -32.60 1.97
C ILE A 32 -30.72 -33.10 0.73
N GLU A 33 -30.73 -34.40 0.47
CA GLU A 33 -31.47 -34.98 -0.67
C GLU A 33 -32.99 -34.83 -0.57
N ARG A 34 -33.54 -34.66 0.64
CA ARG A 34 -34.96 -34.35 0.85
C ARG A 34 -35.28 -32.88 0.68
N THR A 35 -34.30 -32.01 0.89
CA THR A 35 -34.47 -30.56 0.95
C THR A 35 -34.16 -29.88 -0.39
N TYR A 36 -33.14 -30.36 -1.10
CA TYR A 36 -32.65 -29.75 -2.33
C TYR A 36 -32.79 -30.69 -3.53
N SER A 37 -33.01 -30.12 -4.72
CA SER A 37 -33.02 -30.89 -5.96
C SER A 37 -31.62 -31.41 -6.31
N LYS A 38 -31.53 -32.43 -7.18
CA LYS A 38 -30.25 -33.01 -7.60
C LYS A 38 -29.37 -31.99 -8.32
N GLU A 39 -29.97 -31.10 -9.10
CA GLU A 39 -29.28 -30.01 -9.79
C GLU A 39 -28.67 -29.03 -8.78
N ARG A 40 -29.43 -28.65 -7.73
CA ARG A 40 -28.92 -27.76 -6.69
C ARG A 40 -27.79 -28.40 -5.88
N ILE A 41 -27.88 -29.69 -5.59
CA ILE A 41 -26.82 -30.42 -4.89
C ILE A 41 -25.55 -30.49 -5.75
N MET A 42 -25.70 -30.72 -7.05
CA MET A 42 -24.57 -30.72 -7.98
C MET A 42 -23.93 -29.33 -8.06
N GLU A 43 -24.71 -28.26 -8.15
CA GLU A 43 -24.21 -26.87 -8.15
C GLU A 43 -23.42 -26.57 -6.87
N LEU A 44 -23.96 -26.93 -5.70
CA LEU A 44 -23.29 -26.75 -4.42
C LEU A 44 -21.97 -27.54 -4.35
N TYR A 45 -22.00 -28.81 -4.79
CA TYR A 45 -20.80 -29.64 -4.83
C TYR A 45 -19.71 -29.06 -5.73
N LEU A 46 -20.06 -28.70 -6.98
CA LEU A 46 -19.12 -28.16 -7.95
C LEU A 46 -18.53 -26.83 -7.52
N ASN A 47 -19.23 -26.03 -6.72
CA ASN A 47 -18.73 -24.77 -6.18
C ASN A 47 -17.92 -24.92 -4.88
N THR A 48 -17.94 -26.10 -4.24
CA THR A 48 -17.27 -26.31 -2.94
C THR A 48 -16.01 -27.16 -3.07
N VAL A 49 -15.97 -28.09 -4.02
CA VAL A 49 -14.90 -29.08 -4.07
C VAL A 49 -13.54 -28.46 -4.44
N TYR A 50 -12.48 -28.90 -3.78
CA TYR A 50 -11.11 -28.46 -4.03
C TYR A 50 -10.50 -29.20 -5.22
N PHE A 51 -9.97 -28.45 -6.19
CA PHE A 51 -9.36 -28.97 -7.42
C PHE A 51 -7.82 -28.92 -7.41
N GLY A 52 -7.19 -28.36 -6.36
CA GLY A 52 -5.73 -28.18 -6.32
C GLY A 52 -5.28 -26.79 -6.74
N ASN A 53 -4.00 -26.46 -6.51
CA ASN A 53 -3.40 -25.16 -6.84
C ASN A 53 -4.19 -23.92 -6.35
N GLY A 54 -4.86 -24.03 -5.19
CA GLY A 54 -5.66 -22.93 -4.62
C GLY A 54 -7.01 -22.71 -5.29
N ALA A 55 -7.42 -23.59 -6.21
CA ALA A 55 -8.73 -23.53 -6.86
C ALA A 55 -9.77 -24.38 -6.09
N SER A 56 -10.67 -23.71 -5.37
CA SER A 56 -11.90 -24.29 -4.82
C SER A 56 -13.08 -23.86 -5.69
N GLY A 57 -13.85 -24.83 -6.19
CA GLY A 57 -14.96 -24.59 -7.10
C GLY A 57 -14.59 -24.64 -8.58
N ILE A 58 -15.54 -25.07 -9.42
CA ILE A 58 -15.32 -25.40 -10.83
C ILE A 58 -14.97 -24.17 -11.69
N GLU A 59 -15.50 -22.99 -11.38
CA GLU A 59 -15.15 -21.74 -12.09
C GLU A 59 -13.70 -21.35 -11.83
N ALA A 60 -13.27 -21.39 -10.57
CA ALA A 60 -11.89 -21.12 -10.20
C ALA A 60 -10.95 -22.13 -10.87
N ALA A 61 -11.31 -23.42 -10.85
CA ALA A 61 -10.48 -24.46 -11.48
C ALA A 61 -10.36 -24.29 -13.00
N ALA A 62 -11.47 -24.02 -13.70
CA ALA A 62 -11.45 -23.75 -15.15
C ALA A 62 -10.52 -22.58 -15.49
N ASN A 63 -10.58 -21.54 -14.68
CA ASN A 63 -9.77 -20.35 -14.86
C ASN A 63 -8.28 -20.61 -14.52
N THR A 64 -7.99 -21.27 -13.40
CA THR A 64 -6.63 -21.60 -12.96
C THR A 64 -5.90 -22.53 -13.92
N TYR A 65 -6.56 -23.59 -14.41
CA TYR A 65 -5.89 -24.59 -15.24
C TYR A 65 -5.91 -24.24 -16.73
N PHE A 66 -6.92 -23.51 -17.21
CA PHE A 66 -7.14 -23.33 -18.65
C PHE A 66 -7.40 -21.89 -19.09
N GLY A 67 -7.52 -20.93 -18.15
CA GLY A 67 -7.78 -19.53 -18.47
C GLY A 67 -9.18 -19.29 -19.09
N VAL A 68 -10.11 -20.21 -18.91
CA VAL A 68 -11.49 -20.12 -19.44
C VAL A 68 -12.52 -20.10 -18.31
N SER A 69 -13.74 -19.66 -18.61
CA SER A 69 -14.88 -19.84 -17.68
C SER A 69 -15.31 -21.31 -17.65
N SER A 70 -15.94 -21.78 -16.56
CA SER A 70 -16.43 -23.16 -16.46
C SER A 70 -17.40 -23.54 -17.57
N SER A 71 -18.19 -22.58 -18.09
CA SER A 71 -19.07 -22.81 -19.24
C SER A 71 -18.33 -22.97 -20.57
N GLY A 72 -17.05 -22.59 -20.62
CA GLY A 72 -16.18 -22.67 -21.78
C GLY A 72 -15.29 -23.91 -21.82
N LEU A 73 -15.40 -24.81 -20.83
CA LEU A 73 -14.63 -26.05 -20.79
C LEU A 73 -15.01 -26.98 -21.94
N ASN A 74 -14.00 -27.46 -22.67
CA ASN A 74 -14.19 -28.54 -23.62
C ASN A 74 -14.16 -29.92 -22.91
N LEU A 75 -14.44 -30.99 -23.65
CA LEU A 75 -14.52 -32.36 -23.12
C LEU A 75 -13.26 -32.79 -22.35
N THR A 76 -12.07 -32.56 -22.92
CA THR A 76 -10.81 -33.03 -22.32
C THR A 76 -10.45 -32.24 -21.07
N GLN A 77 -10.73 -30.94 -21.06
CA GLN A 77 -10.57 -30.06 -19.90
C GLN A 77 -11.53 -30.44 -18.77
N ALA A 78 -12.82 -30.66 -19.10
CA ALA A 78 -13.83 -31.10 -18.13
C ALA A 78 -13.49 -32.48 -17.54
N ALA A 79 -13.03 -33.43 -18.36
CA ALA A 79 -12.60 -34.75 -17.91
C ALA A 79 -11.39 -34.68 -16.96
N MET A 80 -10.45 -33.76 -17.19
CA MET A 80 -9.32 -33.54 -16.29
C MET A 80 -9.79 -33.02 -14.93
N LEU A 81 -10.65 -31.99 -14.91
CA LEU A 81 -11.19 -31.43 -13.68
C LEU A 81 -12.10 -32.41 -12.93
N ALA A 82 -12.87 -33.24 -13.62
CA ALA A 82 -13.63 -34.32 -12.98
C ALA A 82 -12.70 -35.38 -12.35
N GLY A 83 -11.54 -35.64 -12.98
CA GLY A 83 -10.57 -36.61 -12.51
C GLY A 83 -9.76 -36.16 -11.31
N ILE A 84 -9.32 -34.89 -11.30
CA ILE A 84 -8.39 -34.32 -10.30
C ILE A 84 -8.98 -34.30 -8.89
N VAL A 85 -10.30 -34.10 -8.77
CA VAL A 85 -11.05 -34.03 -7.51
C VAL A 85 -10.84 -35.27 -6.62
N GLN A 86 -10.55 -36.43 -7.20
CA GLN A 86 -10.27 -37.64 -6.41
C GLN A 86 -9.07 -37.46 -5.48
N SER A 87 -8.02 -36.79 -5.95
CA SER A 87 -6.78 -36.57 -5.21
C SER A 87 -5.98 -35.43 -5.84
N PRO A 88 -6.32 -34.16 -5.52
CA PRO A 88 -5.79 -33.00 -6.23
C PRO A 88 -4.26 -32.88 -6.24
N SER A 89 -3.59 -33.35 -5.20
CA SER A 89 -2.12 -33.32 -5.11
C SER A 89 -1.44 -34.42 -5.95
N ILE A 90 -2.06 -35.58 -6.07
CA ILE A 90 -1.49 -36.70 -6.86
C ILE A 90 -1.70 -36.43 -8.34
N HIS A 91 -2.90 -35.97 -8.70
CA HIS A 91 -3.29 -35.71 -10.08
C HIS A 91 -3.03 -34.27 -10.51
N ASP A 92 -2.08 -33.59 -9.87
CA ASP A 92 -1.69 -32.23 -10.23
C ASP A 92 -1.00 -32.24 -11.60
N PRO A 93 -1.55 -31.60 -12.64
CA PRO A 93 -0.98 -31.61 -13.98
C PRO A 93 0.34 -30.86 -14.10
N TYR A 94 0.70 -30.03 -13.11
CA TYR A 94 1.96 -29.29 -13.10
C TYR A 94 3.11 -30.08 -12.47
N GLU A 95 2.81 -30.83 -11.42
CA GLU A 95 3.81 -31.63 -10.68
C GLU A 95 3.88 -33.07 -11.23
N ASN A 96 2.74 -33.65 -11.63
CA ASN A 96 2.59 -35.03 -12.08
C ASN A 96 1.74 -35.13 -13.38
N PRO A 97 2.24 -34.61 -14.52
CA PRO A 97 1.47 -34.55 -15.77
C PRO A 97 1.03 -35.93 -16.30
N GLU A 98 1.86 -36.96 -16.12
CA GLU A 98 1.53 -38.33 -16.58
C GLU A 98 0.37 -38.94 -15.79
N ASP A 99 0.36 -38.78 -14.46
CA ASP A 99 -0.75 -39.25 -13.62
C ASP A 99 -2.03 -38.46 -13.87
N ALA A 100 -1.92 -37.13 -14.02
CA ALA A 100 -3.05 -36.28 -14.39
C ALA A 100 -3.67 -36.71 -15.74
N LYS A 101 -2.84 -37.01 -16.74
CA LYS A 101 -3.29 -37.51 -18.05
C LYS A 101 -3.99 -38.86 -17.92
N LYS A 102 -3.35 -39.83 -17.26
CA LYS A 102 -3.94 -41.16 -17.02
C LYS A 102 -5.27 -41.07 -16.27
N ARG A 103 -5.37 -40.14 -15.33
CA ARG A 103 -6.60 -39.91 -14.55
C ARG A 103 -7.71 -39.31 -15.41
N ARG A 104 -7.40 -38.32 -16.25
CA ARG A 104 -8.33 -37.77 -17.25
C ARG A 104 -8.83 -38.87 -18.19
N ASP A 105 -7.92 -39.70 -18.71
CA ASP A 105 -8.26 -40.77 -19.67
C ASP A 105 -9.17 -41.82 -19.02
N THR A 106 -9.00 -42.07 -17.70
CA THR A 106 -9.94 -42.91 -16.93
C THR A 106 -11.37 -42.33 -16.93
N VAL A 107 -11.51 -41.00 -16.87
CA VAL A 107 -12.82 -40.33 -16.93
C VAL A 107 -13.40 -40.43 -18.34
N ILE A 108 -12.58 -40.24 -19.37
CA ILE A 108 -12.99 -40.37 -20.78
C ILE A 108 -13.49 -41.79 -21.07
N GLN A 109 -12.76 -42.81 -20.64
CA GLN A 109 -13.19 -44.21 -20.80
C GLN A 109 -14.51 -44.48 -20.07
N ALA A 110 -14.68 -43.98 -18.84
CA ALA A 110 -15.95 -44.10 -18.13
C ALA A 110 -17.11 -43.43 -18.87
N MET A 111 -16.88 -42.28 -19.51
CA MET A 111 -17.89 -41.63 -20.35
C MET A 111 -18.24 -42.44 -21.61
N LEU A 112 -17.26 -43.13 -22.20
CA LEU A 112 -17.49 -44.04 -23.33
C LEU A 112 -18.30 -45.26 -22.90
N ASP A 113 -17.93 -45.89 -21.79
CA ASP A 113 -18.59 -47.11 -21.28
C ASP A 113 -20.06 -46.85 -20.92
N GLU A 114 -20.36 -45.65 -20.39
CA GLU A 114 -21.72 -45.20 -20.08
C GLU A 114 -22.47 -44.57 -21.28
N GLY A 115 -21.82 -44.50 -22.45
CA GLY A 115 -22.45 -44.04 -23.70
C GLY A 115 -22.65 -42.54 -23.84
N TYR A 116 -21.96 -41.71 -23.04
CA TYR A 116 -21.99 -40.24 -23.17
C TYR A 116 -21.18 -39.74 -24.37
N ILE A 117 -20.19 -40.51 -24.82
CA ILE A 117 -19.36 -40.23 -26.01
C ILE A 117 -19.22 -41.47 -26.89
N ASN A 118 -18.86 -41.29 -28.15
CA ASN A 118 -18.59 -42.40 -29.08
C ASN A 118 -17.09 -42.79 -29.09
N PRO A 119 -16.74 -43.98 -29.62
CA PRO A 119 -15.35 -44.46 -29.63
C PRO A 119 -14.36 -43.51 -30.30
N GLN A 120 -14.75 -42.88 -31.43
CA GLN A 120 -13.88 -41.95 -32.15
C GLN A 120 -13.57 -40.69 -31.34
N THR A 121 -14.56 -40.19 -30.57
CA THR A 121 -14.41 -39.03 -29.70
C THR A 121 -13.52 -39.37 -28.50
N ALA A 122 -13.67 -40.57 -27.93
CA ALA A 122 -12.83 -41.04 -26.84
C ALA A 122 -11.35 -41.15 -27.26
N GLU A 123 -11.07 -41.80 -28.39
CA GLU A 123 -9.72 -41.93 -28.95
C GLU A 123 -9.08 -40.55 -29.20
N THR A 124 -9.82 -39.63 -29.83
CA THR A 124 -9.33 -38.26 -30.07
C THR A 124 -9.05 -37.51 -28.75
N ALA A 125 -9.92 -37.69 -27.74
CA ALA A 125 -9.79 -37.01 -26.45
C ALA A 125 -8.59 -37.55 -25.64
N GLU A 126 -8.31 -38.85 -25.70
CA GLU A 126 -7.16 -39.48 -25.04
C GLU A 126 -5.82 -39.05 -25.67
N GLU A 127 -5.78 -38.89 -26.99
CA GLU A 127 -4.59 -38.39 -27.71
C GLU A 127 -4.33 -36.90 -27.48
N THR A 128 -5.36 -36.13 -27.13
CA THR A 128 -5.23 -34.69 -26.88
C THR A 128 -4.34 -34.44 -25.64
N PRO A 129 -3.36 -33.51 -25.67
CA PRO A 129 -2.59 -33.11 -24.49
C PRO A 129 -3.47 -32.52 -23.38
N LEU A 130 -2.96 -32.43 -22.15
CA LEU A 130 -3.73 -31.87 -21.02
C LEU A 130 -4.17 -30.41 -21.27
N GLY A 131 -3.37 -29.63 -22.01
CA GLY A 131 -3.74 -28.29 -22.43
C GLY A 131 -3.80 -27.25 -21.29
N VAL A 132 -3.10 -27.51 -20.18
CA VAL A 132 -3.01 -26.54 -19.07
C VAL A 132 -2.19 -25.33 -19.47
N ILE A 133 -2.61 -24.14 -19.02
CA ILE A 133 -1.83 -22.91 -19.21
C ILE A 133 -0.54 -22.97 -18.37
N PRO A 134 0.57 -22.37 -18.83
CA PRO A 134 1.79 -22.24 -18.04
C PRO A 134 1.52 -21.65 -16.66
N LYS A 135 2.30 -22.06 -15.65
CA LYS A 135 2.13 -21.63 -14.25
C LYS A 135 2.13 -20.10 -14.11
N GLY A 136 3.04 -19.41 -14.81
CA GLY A 136 3.11 -17.94 -14.80
C GLY A 136 1.98 -17.22 -15.54
N ASP A 137 1.18 -17.92 -16.36
CA ASP A 137 0.05 -17.33 -17.11
C ASP A 137 -1.29 -17.50 -16.36
N ARG A 138 -1.27 -18.08 -15.15
CA ARG A 138 -2.47 -18.31 -14.34
C ARG A 138 -3.16 -16.98 -13.99
N PRO A 139 -4.46 -16.83 -14.25
CA PRO A 139 -5.18 -15.65 -13.77
C PRO A 139 -5.20 -15.68 -12.23
N GLY A 140 -4.69 -14.62 -11.61
CA GLY A 140 -4.39 -14.56 -10.17
C GLY A 140 -2.90 -14.62 -9.82
N GLU A 141 -2.04 -15.04 -10.77
CA GLU A 141 -0.58 -14.84 -10.75
C GLU A 141 -0.12 -13.67 -11.64
N ALA A 142 -1.02 -13.08 -12.45
CA ALA A 142 -0.76 -11.79 -13.11
C ALA A 142 -0.35 -10.74 -12.06
N ALA A 143 0.77 -10.06 -12.29
CA ALA A 143 1.32 -9.09 -11.36
C ALA A 143 0.25 -8.07 -10.94
N TYR A 144 0.01 -7.97 -9.63
CA TYR A 144 -0.90 -7.03 -9.00
C TYR A 144 -0.14 -6.10 -8.05
N PRO A 145 -0.58 -4.86 -7.87
CA PRO A 145 0.15 -3.92 -7.02
C PRO A 145 0.13 -4.37 -5.56
N ALA A 146 1.16 -3.96 -4.80
CA ALA A 146 1.27 -4.21 -3.36
C ALA A 146 1.30 -5.70 -2.95
N GLY A 147 2.00 -6.56 -3.70
CA GLY A 147 2.05 -8.01 -3.46
C GLY A 147 2.33 -8.42 -2.00
N HIS A 148 3.33 -7.79 -1.37
CA HIS A 148 3.66 -8.02 0.05
C HIS A 148 2.53 -7.63 1.01
N PHE A 149 1.83 -6.52 0.75
CA PHE A 149 0.68 -6.11 1.56
C PHE A 149 -0.48 -7.10 1.42
N VAL A 150 -0.75 -7.57 0.20
CA VAL A 150 -1.79 -8.58 -0.04
C VAL A 150 -1.45 -9.89 0.67
N SER A 151 -0.18 -10.31 0.64
CA SER A 151 0.30 -11.46 1.40
C SER A 151 0.07 -11.28 2.91
N GLU A 152 0.38 -10.10 3.45
CA GLU A 152 0.14 -9.79 4.86
C GLU A 152 -1.36 -9.81 5.22
N VAL A 153 -2.23 -9.29 4.35
CA VAL A 153 -3.69 -9.36 4.55
C VAL A 153 -4.18 -10.80 4.58
N ARG A 154 -3.62 -11.68 3.75
CA ARG A 154 -3.95 -13.12 3.74
C ARG A 154 -3.53 -13.77 5.05
N GLU A 155 -2.28 -13.58 5.49
CA GLU A 155 -1.81 -14.14 6.77
C GLU A 155 -2.60 -13.59 7.96
N TRP A 156 -2.87 -12.28 7.99
CA TRP A 156 -3.74 -11.66 9.00
C TRP A 156 -5.13 -12.30 9.05
N PHE A 157 -5.75 -12.57 7.89
CA PHE A 157 -7.04 -13.24 7.83
C PHE A 157 -6.95 -14.68 8.35
N LEU A 158 -5.92 -15.42 7.95
CA LEU A 158 -5.70 -16.82 8.34
C LEU A 158 -5.32 -17.00 9.82
N ASP A 159 -4.80 -15.95 10.46
CA ASP A 159 -4.45 -15.95 11.89
C ASP A 159 -5.53 -15.34 12.78
N ASN A 160 -6.51 -14.63 12.21
CA ASN A 160 -7.58 -14.02 12.98
C ASN A 160 -8.70 -15.04 13.31
N PRO A 161 -8.88 -15.45 14.59
CA PRO A 161 -9.90 -16.43 14.98
C PRO A 161 -11.35 -15.94 14.80
N GLU A 162 -11.57 -14.65 14.51
CA GLU A 162 -12.90 -14.10 14.20
C GLU A 162 -13.50 -14.70 12.91
N PHE A 163 -12.67 -15.26 12.02
CA PHE A 163 -13.10 -15.82 10.74
C PHE A 163 -13.32 -17.34 10.74
N GLY A 164 -13.06 -18.02 11.85
CA GLY A 164 -13.16 -19.48 11.95
C GLY A 164 -12.34 -20.03 13.11
N THR A 165 -12.73 -21.20 13.61
CA THR A 165 -12.09 -21.84 14.77
C THR A 165 -10.73 -22.43 14.41
N THR A 166 -10.59 -22.95 13.18
CA THR A 166 -9.35 -23.52 12.66
C THR A 166 -8.80 -22.68 11.51
N ARG A 167 -7.49 -22.77 11.26
CA ARG A 167 -6.86 -22.11 10.10
C ARG A 167 -7.37 -22.68 8.77
N ALA A 168 -7.81 -23.94 8.74
CA ALA A 168 -8.42 -24.57 7.56
C ALA A 168 -9.78 -23.93 7.23
N GLU A 169 -10.67 -23.76 8.22
CA GLU A 169 -11.95 -23.07 8.04
C GLU A 169 -11.76 -21.64 7.51
N ARG A 170 -10.74 -20.93 8.02
CA ARG A 170 -10.40 -19.57 7.57
C ARG A 170 -9.86 -19.57 6.14
N ALA A 171 -9.09 -20.59 5.75
CA ALA A 171 -8.60 -20.74 4.38
C ALA A 171 -9.75 -21.02 3.41
N GLU A 172 -10.68 -21.90 3.77
CA GLU A 172 -11.91 -22.15 2.99
C GLU A 172 -12.71 -20.86 2.79
N LEU A 173 -12.91 -20.07 3.85
CA LEU A 173 -13.62 -18.80 3.76
C LEU A 173 -12.89 -17.76 2.89
N LEU A 174 -11.56 -17.71 2.96
CA LEU A 174 -10.74 -16.76 2.20
C LEU A 174 -10.64 -17.12 0.72
N TYR A 175 -10.39 -18.39 0.41
CA TYR A 175 -10.07 -18.87 -0.93
C TYR A 175 -11.26 -19.48 -1.68
N GLY A 176 -12.36 -19.81 -0.98
CA GLY A 176 -13.61 -20.29 -1.57
C GLY A 176 -14.40 -19.22 -2.35
N GLY A 177 -13.91 -17.98 -2.39
CA GLY A 177 -14.48 -16.88 -3.17
C GLY A 177 -15.70 -16.20 -2.52
N GLY A 178 -16.20 -15.15 -3.17
CA GLY A 178 -17.39 -14.42 -2.73
C GLY A 178 -17.17 -13.37 -1.64
N LEU A 179 -15.95 -13.19 -1.13
CA LEU A 179 -15.59 -12.08 -0.26
C LEU A 179 -15.14 -10.84 -1.04
N ARG A 180 -15.46 -9.66 -0.51
CA ARG A 180 -14.86 -8.37 -0.87
C ARG A 180 -14.13 -7.82 0.35
N ILE A 181 -12.81 -7.64 0.24
CA ILE A 181 -11.94 -7.18 1.32
C ILE A 181 -11.51 -5.75 1.03
N TYR A 182 -11.89 -4.81 1.89
CA TYR A 182 -11.57 -3.39 1.80
C TYR A 182 -10.38 -3.07 2.70
N THR A 183 -9.27 -2.66 2.10
CA THR A 183 -7.98 -2.49 2.78
C THR A 183 -7.60 -1.02 2.95
N THR A 184 -6.49 -0.77 3.64
CA THR A 184 -5.97 0.59 3.91
C THR A 184 -4.89 1.06 2.95
N ILE A 185 -4.38 0.17 2.10
CA ILE A 185 -3.30 0.45 1.17
C ILE A 185 -3.68 1.61 0.23
N ASP A 186 -2.76 2.54 0.02
CA ASP A 186 -2.87 3.57 -1.00
C ASP A 186 -1.92 3.22 -2.14
N LEU A 187 -2.44 2.86 -3.31
CA LEU A 187 -1.63 2.33 -4.40
C LEU A 187 -0.63 3.35 -4.96
N ASN A 188 -0.92 4.65 -4.86
CA ASN A 188 0.01 5.70 -5.27
C ASN A 188 1.18 5.81 -4.29
N THR A 189 0.90 5.84 -2.99
CA THR A 189 1.91 5.84 -1.91
C THR A 189 2.73 4.55 -1.97
N GLN A 190 2.10 3.41 -2.25
CA GLN A 190 2.80 2.13 -2.46
C GLN A 190 3.78 2.22 -3.63
N ALA A 191 3.34 2.71 -4.79
CA ALA A 191 4.21 2.85 -5.96
C ALA A 191 5.39 3.81 -5.68
N GLN A 192 5.16 4.89 -4.92
CA GLN A 192 6.22 5.79 -4.47
C GLN A 192 7.22 5.10 -3.52
N ALA A 193 6.74 4.23 -2.62
CA ALA A 193 7.60 3.46 -1.75
C ALA A 193 8.47 2.46 -2.52
N GLU A 194 7.88 1.73 -3.47
CA GLU A 194 8.59 0.80 -4.36
C GLU A 194 9.63 1.54 -5.22
N ALA A 195 9.25 2.69 -5.80
CA ALA A 195 10.15 3.53 -6.57
C ALA A 195 11.34 4.06 -5.74
N ALA A 196 11.10 4.49 -4.49
CA ALA A 196 12.17 4.93 -3.60
C ALA A 196 13.15 3.80 -3.27
N VAL A 197 12.66 2.58 -3.00
CA VAL A 197 13.51 1.41 -2.78
C VAL A 197 14.34 1.10 -4.03
N ASN A 198 13.71 1.00 -5.19
CA ASN A 198 14.37 0.68 -6.46
C ASN A 198 15.38 1.74 -6.90
N LYS A 199 15.15 3.02 -6.57
CA LYS A 199 16.06 4.11 -6.90
C LYS A 199 17.43 3.98 -6.21
N PHE A 200 17.44 3.59 -4.94
CA PHE A 200 18.69 3.48 -4.16
C PHE A 200 19.28 2.08 -4.16
N LEU A 201 18.47 1.09 -4.52
CA LEU A 201 18.87 -0.30 -4.66
C LEU A 201 18.31 -0.81 -6.01
N PRO A 202 18.95 -0.49 -7.15
CA PRO A 202 18.40 -0.80 -8.49
C PRO A 202 18.61 -2.24 -8.98
N ASN A 203 19.57 -2.99 -8.41
CA ASN A 203 19.80 -4.37 -8.83
C ASN A 203 18.75 -5.29 -8.16
N PRO A 204 18.45 -6.48 -8.70
CA PRO A 204 17.60 -7.43 -8.01
C PRO A 204 18.09 -7.71 -6.58
N GLY A 205 17.15 -8.00 -5.68
CA GLY A 205 17.46 -8.42 -4.31
C GLY A 205 18.14 -9.78 -4.26
N PHE A 206 18.27 -10.36 -3.07
CA PHE A 206 18.92 -11.65 -2.91
C PHE A 206 18.17 -12.77 -3.66
N GLN A 207 18.84 -13.46 -4.60
CA GLN A 207 18.23 -14.53 -5.41
C GLN A 207 18.55 -15.96 -4.94
N GLY A 208 19.08 -16.14 -3.73
CA GLY A 208 19.34 -17.47 -3.16
C GLY A 208 20.78 -17.95 -3.21
N ASP A 209 21.67 -17.37 -4.04
CA ASP A 209 23.11 -17.67 -3.99
C ASP A 209 23.87 -16.69 -3.06
N PRO A 210 24.36 -17.15 -1.90
CA PRO A 210 25.13 -16.31 -0.96
C PRO A 210 26.48 -15.83 -1.52
N ASN A 211 27.00 -16.46 -2.58
CA ASN A 211 28.27 -16.10 -3.22
C ASN A 211 28.10 -15.18 -4.43
N ASP A 212 26.86 -14.86 -4.81
CA ASP A 212 26.60 -13.87 -5.84
C ASP A 212 26.61 -12.45 -5.24
N PHE A 213 27.43 -11.58 -5.83
CA PHE A 213 27.62 -10.18 -5.42
C PHE A 213 27.11 -9.20 -6.48
N SER A 214 26.42 -9.69 -7.51
CA SER A 214 25.73 -8.84 -8.48
C SER A 214 24.42 -8.23 -7.94
N HIS A 215 24.01 -8.65 -6.74
CA HIS A 215 22.76 -8.28 -6.10
C HIS A 215 22.94 -7.24 -5.00
N ASP A 216 21.98 -6.33 -4.91
CA ASP A 216 21.86 -5.39 -3.80
C ASP A 216 21.34 -6.09 -2.54
N PRO A 217 21.54 -5.51 -1.33
CA PRO A 217 20.76 -5.93 -0.17
C PRO A 217 19.26 -5.70 -0.41
N ASP A 218 18.43 -6.43 0.34
CA ASP A 218 17.00 -6.19 0.37
C ASP A 218 16.65 -4.98 1.22
N ALA A 219 15.44 -4.47 0.99
CA ALA A 219 14.87 -3.41 1.80
C ALA A 219 13.42 -3.71 2.12
N ALA A 220 12.99 -3.24 3.28
CA ALA A 220 11.59 -3.23 3.65
C ALA A 220 11.21 -1.83 4.15
N LEU A 221 10.01 -1.40 3.77
CA LEU A 221 9.47 -0.08 4.09
C LEU A 221 8.00 -0.23 4.51
N VAL A 222 7.64 0.32 5.66
CA VAL A 222 6.23 0.43 6.08
C VAL A 222 5.96 1.87 6.45
N THR A 223 4.85 2.42 5.94
CA THR A 223 4.35 3.73 6.36
C THR A 223 2.98 3.59 7.02
N VAL A 224 2.81 4.25 8.15
CA VAL A 224 1.60 4.27 8.96
C VAL A 224 1.09 5.70 9.06
N GLU A 225 -0.20 5.89 8.83
CA GLU A 225 -0.90 7.12 9.16
C GLU A 225 -1.13 7.21 10.68
N PRO A 226 -0.53 8.18 11.40
CA PRO A 226 -0.53 8.18 12.87
C PRO A 226 -1.91 8.22 13.53
N ARG A 227 -2.86 8.96 12.94
CA ARG A 227 -4.19 9.18 13.51
C ARG A 227 -5.15 8.01 13.34
N THR A 228 -4.94 7.19 12.32
CA THR A 228 -5.86 6.09 11.96
C THR A 228 -5.26 4.71 12.17
N GLY A 229 -3.93 4.62 12.24
CA GLY A 229 -3.20 3.35 12.22
C GLY A 229 -3.15 2.72 10.82
N TYR A 230 -3.67 3.38 9.78
CA TYR A 230 -3.75 2.78 8.45
C TYR A 230 -2.36 2.58 7.87
N ILE A 231 -2.08 1.35 7.44
CA ILE A 231 -0.87 1.05 6.66
C ILE A 231 -1.13 1.49 5.22
N ARG A 232 -0.44 2.54 4.77
CA ARG A 232 -0.64 3.12 3.43
C ARG A 232 0.31 2.58 2.38
N ALA A 233 1.46 2.06 2.80
CA ALA A 233 2.42 1.36 1.96
C ALA A 233 3.17 0.31 2.78
N MET A 234 3.47 -0.82 2.14
CA MET A 234 4.26 -1.92 2.65
C MET A 234 5.09 -2.54 1.51
N VAL A 235 6.40 -2.36 1.58
CA VAL A 235 7.39 -3.04 0.74
C VAL A 235 8.08 -4.07 1.62
N GLY A 236 7.94 -5.35 1.28
CA GLY A 236 8.54 -6.47 2.01
C GLY A 236 9.79 -7.06 1.35
N GLY A 237 10.19 -6.55 0.19
CA GLY A 237 11.24 -7.10 -0.66
C GLY A 237 11.19 -6.45 -2.04
N LYS A 238 12.19 -6.71 -2.89
CA LYS A 238 12.43 -5.95 -4.14
C LYS A 238 11.69 -6.48 -5.37
N ASP A 239 11.12 -7.68 -5.29
CA ASP A 239 10.31 -8.26 -6.35
C ASP A 239 9.43 -9.36 -5.77
N TYR A 240 8.13 -9.10 -5.61
CA TYR A 240 7.20 -10.09 -5.05
C TYR A 240 6.85 -11.21 -6.04
N PHE A 241 6.87 -10.90 -7.34
CA PHE A 241 6.44 -11.80 -8.41
C PHE A 241 7.62 -12.49 -9.11
N GLY A 242 8.85 -12.25 -8.67
CA GLY A 242 10.04 -12.91 -9.18
C GLY A 242 10.03 -14.42 -8.96
N ASP A 243 10.78 -15.13 -9.80
CA ASP A 243 10.76 -16.60 -9.90
C ASP A 243 11.41 -17.35 -8.71
N THR A 244 11.81 -16.66 -7.65
CA THR A 244 12.50 -17.26 -6.50
C THR A 244 11.57 -17.43 -5.30
N ASP A 245 11.79 -18.47 -4.48
CA ASP A 245 11.05 -18.64 -3.22
C ASP A 245 11.22 -17.46 -2.26
N TYR A 246 12.31 -16.71 -2.41
CA TYR A 246 12.65 -15.55 -1.61
C TYR A 246 11.82 -14.31 -1.97
N ALA A 247 11.40 -14.19 -3.24
CA ALA A 247 10.57 -13.08 -3.75
C ALA A 247 9.32 -12.83 -2.89
N LYS A 248 8.71 -13.90 -2.39
CA LYS A 248 7.45 -13.86 -1.62
C LYS A 248 7.65 -13.61 -0.13
N VAL A 249 8.89 -13.57 0.37
CA VAL A 249 9.18 -13.37 1.79
C VAL A 249 8.90 -11.92 2.17
N ASN A 250 7.94 -11.70 3.08
CA ASN A 250 7.62 -10.37 3.56
C ASN A 250 8.55 -9.93 4.71
N LEU A 251 9.61 -9.18 4.38
CA LEU A 251 10.58 -8.65 5.35
C LEU A 251 10.05 -7.44 6.15
N ALA A 252 8.88 -6.92 5.79
CA ALA A 252 8.25 -5.81 6.49
C ALA A 252 7.53 -6.23 7.79
N ALA A 253 7.13 -7.50 7.88
CA ALA A 253 6.27 -8.04 8.94
C ALA A 253 6.88 -9.28 9.62
N GLY A 254 6.09 -10.00 10.41
CA GLY A 254 6.49 -11.25 11.04
C GLY A 254 7.55 -11.11 12.15
N LYS A 255 8.58 -11.96 12.12
CA LYS A 255 9.60 -12.05 13.20
C LYS A 255 10.47 -10.79 13.31
N GLY A 256 10.64 -10.06 12.22
CA GLY A 256 11.43 -8.82 12.18
C GLY A 256 12.94 -9.03 12.22
N HIS A 257 13.66 -7.94 12.45
CA HIS A 257 15.13 -7.89 12.42
C HIS A 257 15.68 -7.10 13.60
N PRO A 258 16.96 -7.30 13.99
CA PRO A 258 17.59 -6.50 15.02
C PRO A 258 17.57 -5.02 14.62
N THR A 259 17.00 -4.17 15.49
CA THR A 259 16.70 -2.77 15.19
C THR A 259 17.90 -1.84 15.36
N GLY A 260 18.94 -2.31 16.07
CA GLY A 260 20.10 -1.53 16.42
C GLY A 260 19.74 -0.26 17.20
N SER A 261 20.50 0.81 16.96
CA SER A 261 20.27 2.12 17.61
C SER A 261 18.92 2.78 17.34
N SER A 262 18.06 2.25 16.45
CA SER A 262 16.70 2.78 16.27
C SER A 262 15.81 2.50 17.49
N PHE A 263 16.12 1.48 18.30
CA PHE A 263 15.40 1.21 19.55
C PHE A 263 15.64 2.28 20.65
N LYS A 264 16.66 3.13 20.48
CA LYS A 264 16.96 4.22 21.42
C LYS A 264 15.85 5.25 21.51
N GLY A 265 15.03 5.45 20.48
CA GLY A 265 13.83 6.30 20.58
C GLY A 265 12.84 5.78 21.64
N ILE A 266 12.67 4.45 21.74
CA ILE A 266 11.82 3.86 22.79
C ILE A 266 12.45 4.01 24.18
N THR A 267 13.78 3.92 24.26
CA THR A 267 14.49 4.19 25.53
C THR A 267 14.39 5.66 25.92
N LEU A 268 14.45 6.59 24.96
CA LEU A 268 14.26 8.02 25.16
C LEU A 268 12.86 8.30 25.68
N ALA A 269 11.82 7.74 25.05
CA ALA A 269 10.45 7.86 25.52
C ALA A 269 10.28 7.31 26.95
N THR A 270 10.98 6.21 27.27
CA THR A 270 11.01 5.67 28.64
C THR A 270 11.66 6.64 29.63
N ALA A 271 12.78 7.27 29.25
CA ALA A 271 13.48 8.26 30.07
C ALA A 271 12.59 9.47 30.37
N LEU A 272 11.98 10.05 29.33
CA LEU A 272 11.07 11.19 29.47
C LEU A 272 9.83 10.83 30.31
N LYS A 273 9.27 9.62 30.14
CA LYS A 273 8.18 9.07 30.97
C LYS A 273 8.56 8.93 32.45
N GLN A 274 9.84 8.85 32.78
CA GLN A 274 10.35 8.81 34.16
C GLN A 274 10.76 10.20 34.68
N GLY A 275 10.48 11.28 33.95
CA GLY A 275 10.77 12.64 34.37
C GLY A 275 12.22 13.08 34.15
N ILE A 276 12.98 12.35 33.33
CA ILE A 276 14.31 12.79 32.89
C ILE A 276 14.12 13.88 31.85
N GLU A 277 14.84 14.99 31.99
CA GLU A 277 14.75 16.14 31.10
C GLU A 277 15.81 16.08 30.00
N ALA A 278 15.60 16.82 28.91
CA ALA A 278 16.46 16.75 27.75
C ALA A 278 17.89 17.27 27.98
N ASP A 279 18.06 18.18 28.93
CA ASP A 279 19.33 18.78 29.32
C ASP A 279 20.02 18.06 30.48
N ASP A 280 19.37 17.06 31.08
CA ASP A 280 20.00 16.15 32.05
C ASP A 280 21.23 15.49 31.43
N ARG A 281 22.30 15.41 32.23
CA ARG A 281 23.61 14.96 31.78
C ARG A 281 23.90 13.54 32.23
N PHE A 282 24.32 12.71 31.28
CA PHE A 282 24.65 11.31 31.52
C PHE A 282 26.09 10.99 31.09
N PRO A 283 26.73 9.99 31.71
CA PRO A 283 28.03 9.50 31.25
C PRO A 283 27.98 9.00 29.80
N SER A 284 28.87 9.54 28.97
CA SER A 284 29.09 9.17 27.58
C SER A 284 30.60 9.13 27.26
N PRO A 285 31.41 8.32 27.98
CA PRO A 285 32.81 8.12 27.63
C PRO A 285 32.93 7.32 26.34
N GLY A 286 34.08 7.41 25.66
CA GLY A 286 34.32 6.65 24.42
C GLY A 286 34.19 5.13 24.58
N GLN A 287 34.44 4.61 25.77
CA GLN A 287 34.25 3.21 26.13
C GLN A 287 33.77 3.11 27.59
N ALA A 288 32.81 2.24 27.87
CA ALA A 288 32.35 1.90 29.21
C ALA A 288 31.81 0.47 29.22
N CYS A 289 31.79 -0.16 30.39
CA CYS A 289 31.22 -1.49 30.59
C CYS A 289 30.23 -1.48 31.74
N PHE A 290 29.13 -2.19 31.57
CA PHE A 290 28.02 -2.28 32.52
C PHE A 290 27.72 -3.75 32.78
N SER A 291 28.01 -4.22 33.99
CA SER A 291 27.74 -5.61 34.40
C SER A 291 28.34 -6.66 33.45
N GLY A 292 29.58 -6.44 33.00
CA GLY A 292 30.30 -7.33 32.08
C GLY A 292 29.97 -7.12 30.60
N TRP A 293 28.97 -6.29 30.26
CA TRP A 293 28.68 -5.89 28.89
C TRP A 293 29.38 -4.57 28.54
N CYS A 294 30.25 -4.61 27.55
CA CYS A 294 30.93 -3.43 27.01
C CYS A 294 30.33 -3.12 25.63
N PRO A 295 29.40 -2.16 25.49
CA PRO A 295 28.89 -1.79 24.18
C PRO A 295 30.02 -1.36 23.24
N SER A 296 30.10 -1.99 22.07
CA SER A 296 30.98 -1.63 20.95
C SER A 296 30.23 -0.79 19.91
N GLY A 297 30.96 -0.12 19.01
CA GLY A 297 30.37 0.74 17.99
C GLY A 297 29.71 2.01 18.55
N GLY A 298 29.38 2.98 17.70
CA GLY A 298 28.57 4.17 18.04
C GLY A 298 29.19 5.21 19.00
N GLY A 299 30.26 4.87 19.72
CA GLY A 299 31.09 5.78 20.53
C GLY A 299 30.37 6.49 21.69
N GLY A 300 31.15 7.32 22.39
CA GLY A 300 30.68 8.27 23.38
C GLY A 300 31.11 9.69 23.04
N LEU A 301 30.51 10.66 23.70
CA LEU A 301 30.65 12.09 23.45
C LEU A 301 31.70 12.75 24.36
N GLY A 302 32.77 12.02 24.68
CA GLY A 302 33.94 12.59 25.36
C GLY A 302 33.80 12.80 26.87
N GLY A 303 32.93 12.04 27.55
CA GLY A 303 32.83 12.05 29.02
C GLY A 303 31.39 12.06 29.50
N SER A 304 30.71 13.20 29.39
CA SER A 304 29.29 13.33 29.71
C SER A 304 28.59 14.27 28.72
N ALA A 305 27.35 13.95 28.35
CA ALA A 305 26.55 14.72 27.42
C ALA A 305 25.10 14.82 27.89
N LYS A 306 24.38 15.81 27.37
CA LYS A 306 22.94 15.95 27.58
C LYS A 306 22.19 14.79 26.93
N LEU A 307 21.02 14.42 27.47
CA LEU A 307 20.16 13.40 26.88
C LEU A 307 19.85 13.68 25.41
N GLU A 308 19.55 14.94 25.06
CA GLU A 308 19.27 15.33 23.68
C GLU A 308 20.45 15.12 22.72
N ASP A 309 21.68 15.34 23.19
CA ASP A 309 22.90 15.08 22.40
C ASP A 309 23.20 13.58 22.33
N CYS A 310 22.98 12.84 23.41
CA CYS A 310 23.08 11.38 23.41
C CYS A 310 22.16 10.77 22.35
N ALA A 311 20.93 11.27 22.22
CA ALA A 311 19.96 10.82 21.22
C ALA A 311 20.37 11.23 19.79
N ALA A 312 20.70 12.51 19.59
CA ALA A 312 21.09 13.07 18.28
C ALA A 312 22.30 12.35 17.68
N PHE A 313 23.35 12.16 18.47
CA PHE A 313 24.59 11.49 18.03
C PHE A 313 24.58 9.98 18.29
N SER A 314 23.47 9.45 18.80
CA SER A 314 23.27 8.01 19.02
C SER A 314 24.35 7.34 19.87
N SER A 315 24.79 7.98 20.96
CA SER A 315 25.86 7.43 21.83
C SER A 315 25.47 6.07 22.40
N ASN A 316 26.33 5.06 22.24
CA ASN A 316 26.09 3.73 22.79
C ASN A 316 26.30 3.70 24.30
N THR A 317 27.36 4.34 24.80
CA THR A 317 27.69 4.35 26.23
C THR A 317 26.67 5.10 27.08
N CYS A 318 26.09 6.19 26.55
CA CYS A 318 25.04 6.94 27.23
C CYS A 318 23.74 6.14 27.38
N PHE A 319 23.25 5.52 26.31
CA PHE A 319 22.04 4.69 26.36
C PHE A 319 22.25 3.38 27.14
N ALA A 320 23.43 2.78 27.06
CA ALA A 320 23.78 1.63 27.89
C ALA A 320 23.80 1.99 29.39
N TYR A 321 24.28 3.19 29.75
CA TYR A 321 24.20 3.70 31.12
C TYR A 321 22.75 3.88 31.55
N LEU A 322 21.91 4.55 30.74
CA LEU A 322 20.48 4.73 31.02
C LEU A 322 19.78 3.39 31.26
N ALA A 323 19.94 2.43 30.35
CA ALA A 323 19.31 1.11 30.46
C ALA A 323 19.83 0.31 31.66
N SER A 324 21.12 0.38 31.97
CA SER A 324 21.74 -0.47 32.99
C SER A 324 21.70 0.10 34.40
N LYS A 325 21.68 1.43 34.55
CA LYS A 325 21.89 2.11 35.83
C LYS A 325 20.76 3.04 36.26
N VAL A 326 19.93 3.50 35.32
CA VAL A 326 18.89 4.52 35.60
C VAL A 326 17.49 3.94 35.45
N LEU A 327 17.17 3.39 34.28
CA LEU A 327 15.82 2.94 33.93
C LEU A 327 15.57 1.47 34.28
N GLY A 328 16.55 0.61 33.99
CA GLY A 328 16.39 -0.84 33.97
C GLY A 328 15.74 -1.35 32.67
N PRO A 329 16.13 -2.54 32.17
CA PRO A 329 15.64 -3.06 30.88
C PRO A 329 14.13 -3.39 30.88
N GLN A 330 13.57 -3.73 32.05
CA GLN A 330 12.16 -4.08 32.19
C GLN A 330 11.22 -2.90 31.87
N LYS A 331 11.52 -1.69 32.34
CA LYS A 331 10.72 -0.49 32.03
C LYS A 331 10.78 -0.15 30.54
N ILE A 332 11.94 -0.37 29.90
CA ILE A 332 12.10 -0.15 28.45
C ILE A 332 11.22 -1.14 27.68
N ARG A 333 11.18 -2.41 28.10
CA ARG A 333 10.30 -3.45 27.54
C ARG A 333 8.82 -3.09 27.70
N GLU A 334 8.42 -2.57 28.86
CA GLU A 334 7.05 -2.13 29.13
C GLU A 334 6.63 -0.97 28.23
N THR A 335 7.46 0.07 28.10
CA THR A 335 7.20 1.17 27.15
C THR A 335 7.11 0.65 25.71
N ALA A 336 8.01 -0.25 25.30
CA ALA A 336 7.96 -0.85 23.96
C ALA A 336 6.62 -1.57 23.68
N TYR A 337 6.10 -2.29 24.68
CA TYR A 337 4.80 -2.94 24.60
C TYR A 337 3.63 -1.97 24.58
N ASP A 338 3.66 -0.93 25.41
CA ASP A 338 2.65 0.12 25.36
C ASP A 338 2.60 0.76 23.96
N LEU A 339 3.76 0.92 23.32
CA LEU A 339 3.93 1.39 21.93
C LEU A 339 3.57 0.35 20.85
N GLY A 340 3.32 -0.90 21.23
CA GLY A 340 2.80 -1.94 20.34
C GLY A 340 3.79 -3.00 19.85
N ILE A 341 4.99 -3.05 20.41
CA ILE A 341 5.97 -4.11 20.10
C ILE A 341 5.65 -5.35 20.93
N SER A 342 5.65 -6.51 20.29
CA SER A 342 5.22 -7.77 20.90
C SER A 342 6.16 -8.22 22.04
N GLN A 343 5.62 -8.47 23.24
CA GLN A 343 6.41 -8.82 24.45
C GLN A 343 7.11 -10.18 24.34
N ASP A 344 6.55 -11.10 23.57
CA ASP A 344 7.14 -12.42 23.32
C ASP A 344 8.46 -12.33 22.53
N LYS A 345 8.68 -11.24 21.79
CA LYS A 345 9.93 -10.96 21.08
C LYS A 345 11.00 -10.29 21.95
N LEU A 346 10.59 -9.54 22.98
CA LEU A 346 11.49 -8.70 23.80
C LEU A 346 11.95 -9.39 25.10
N LYS A 347 12.31 -10.67 25.01
CA LYS A 347 12.72 -11.45 26.19
C LYS A 347 13.75 -12.51 25.84
N GLU A 348 14.55 -12.85 26.84
CA GLU A 348 15.42 -14.02 26.83
C GLU A 348 14.62 -15.31 26.98
N ARG A 349 15.30 -16.45 26.78
CA ARG A 349 14.69 -17.78 26.92
C ARG A 349 14.12 -18.04 28.33
N ASP A 350 14.71 -17.44 29.35
CA ASP A 350 14.25 -17.54 30.74
C ASP A 350 13.19 -16.49 31.12
N GLY A 351 12.74 -15.66 30.16
CA GLY A 351 11.75 -14.59 30.35
C GLY A 351 12.33 -13.27 30.87
N SER A 352 13.62 -13.22 31.20
CA SER A 352 14.30 -11.97 31.56
C SER A 352 14.49 -11.05 30.35
N VAL A 353 14.93 -9.81 30.60
CA VAL A 353 15.27 -8.86 29.53
C VAL A 353 16.60 -8.20 29.86
N ASN A 354 17.48 -8.10 28.86
CA ASN A 354 18.82 -7.54 29.03
C ASN A 354 18.84 -6.03 28.72
N ALA A 355 19.75 -5.29 29.36
CA ALA A 355 20.02 -3.88 29.06
C ALA A 355 20.40 -3.62 27.59
N THR A 356 20.88 -4.65 26.87
CA THR A 356 21.13 -4.59 25.43
C THR A 356 19.89 -4.25 24.60
N ILE A 357 18.67 -4.38 25.15
CA ILE A 357 17.42 -3.94 24.51
C ILE A 357 17.51 -2.52 23.96
N THR A 358 18.19 -1.61 24.68
CA THR A 358 18.36 -0.22 24.25
C THR A 358 19.16 -0.07 22.95
N LEU A 359 20.01 -1.05 22.64
CA LEU A 359 20.77 -1.11 21.40
C LEU A 359 20.10 -2.01 20.35
N GLY A 360 18.83 -2.38 20.54
CA GLY A 360 18.00 -3.06 19.54
C GLY A 360 18.44 -4.48 19.23
N THR A 361 18.87 -5.24 20.25
CA THR A 361 19.32 -6.64 20.07
C THR A 361 18.20 -7.65 19.87
N TYR A 362 16.95 -7.27 20.16
CA TYR A 362 15.79 -8.12 19.91
C TYR A 362 15.19 -7.79 18.54
N ASP A 363 14.73 -8.83 17.84
CA ASP A 363 14.07 -8.66 16.54
C ASP A 363 12.77 -7.87 16.71
N THR A 364 12.53 -6.93 15.82
CA THR A 364 11.25 -6.21 15.72
C THR A 364 10.95 -5.97 14.24
N SER A 365 9.69 -6.14 13.84
CA SER A 365 9.30 -5.96 12.44
C SER A 365 9.30 -4.49 12.04
N VAL A 366 9.42 -4.23 10.74
CA VAL A 366 9.37 -2.87 10.18
C VAL A 366 8.01 -2.23 10.47
N GLN A 367 6.93 -3.01 10.38
CA GLN A 367 5.58 -2.61 10.76
C GLN A 367 5.47 -2.20 12.24
N GLU A 368 6.01 -3.00 13.17
CA GLU A 368 6.00 -2.68 14.60
C GLU A 368 6.79 -1.39 14.89
N MET A 369 7.94 -1.18 14.26
CA MET A 369 8.73 0.04 14.44
C MET A 369 8.03 1.29 13.87
N ALA A 370 7.43 1.20 12.68
CA ALA A 370 6.64 2.28 12.10
C ALA A 370 5.43 2.64 12.99
N SER A 371 4.71 1.62 13.47
CA SER A 371 3.57 1.80 14.38
C SER A 371 3.97 2.35 15.75
N ALA A 372 5.14 1.99 16.29
CA ALA A 372 5.62 2.54 17.55
C ALA A 372 5.91 4.05 17.40
N TYR A 373 6.61 4.44 16.34
CA TYR A 373 6.97 5.84 16.08
C TYR A 373 5.77 6.69 15.68
N SER A 374 4.72 6.09 15.10
CA SER A 374 3.45 6.77 14.83
C SER A 374 2.78 7.27 16.12
N THR A 375 3.03 6.62 17.26
CA THR A 375 2.54 7.10 18.56
C THR A 375 3.16 8.44 18.95
N PHE A 376 4.45 8.65 18.65
CA PHE A 376 5.12 9.93 18.90
C PHE A 376 4.55 11.03 18.00
N ALA A 377 4.39 10.71 16.71
CA ALA A 377 3.74 11.58 15.73
C ALA A 377 2.31 11.98 16.12
N ASN A 378 1.59 11.06 16.78
CA ASN A 378 0.22 11.24 17.23
C ASN A 378 0.10 11.68 18.70
N ARG A 379 1.04 12.50 19.18
CA ARG A 379 0.98 13.16 20.50
C ARG A 379 0.82 12.17 21.66
N GLY A 380 1.42 10.99 21.55
CA GLY A 380 1.39 9.95 22.57
C GLY A 380 0.17 9.03 22.51
N ILE A 381 -0.73 9.21 21.53
CA ILE A 381 -1.87 8.33 21.30
C ILE A 381 -1.46 7.25 20.32
N ARG A 382 -1.44 6.01 20.78
CA ARG A 382 -1.21 4.85 19.93
C ARG A 382 -2.52 4.41 19.31
N VAL A 383 -2.50 4.19 18.00
CA VAL A 383 -3.57 3.51 17.27
C VAL A 383 -3.04 2.16 16.80
N ASP A 384 -3.83 1.09 16.95
CA ASP A 384 -3.45 -0.23 16.41
C ASP A 384 -3.27 -0.14 14.88
N PRO A 385 -2.24 -0.78 14.29
CA PRO A 385 -2.06 -0.77 12.84
C PRO A 385 -3.23 -1.51 12.16
N VAL A 386 -3.78 -0.91 11.11
CA VAL A 386 -4.94 -1.42 10.37
C VAL A 386 -4.51 -1.78 8.95
N LEU A 387 -4.74 -3.03 8.56
CA LEU A 387 -4.59 -3.54 7.19
C LEU A 387 -5.93 -3.56 6.44
N VAL A 388 -6.97 -4.01 7.14
CA VAL A 388 -8.33 -4.23 6.60
C VAL A 388 -9.31 -3.38 7.37
N THR A 389 -10.14 -2.62 6.66
CA THR A 389 -11.20 -1.78 7.26
C THR A 389 -12.53 -2.52 7.32
N ARG A 390 -12.84 -3.32 6.29
CA ARG A 390 -14.13 -4.01 6.16
C ARG A 390 -14.02 -5.25 5.28
N ILE A 391 -14.81 -6.27 5.56
CA ILE A 391 -15.00 -7.46 4.70
C ILE A 391 -16.49 -7.69 4.51
N THR A 392 -16.93 -7.91 3.28
CA THR A 392 -18.33 -8.26 2.97
C THR A 392 -18.42 -9.53 2.13
N LYS A 393 -19.54 -10.26 2.20
CA LYS A 393 -19.87 -11.31 1.24
C LYS A 393 -20.44 -10.73 -0.06
N ALA A 394 -20.68 -11.60 -1.04
CA ALA A 394 -21.24 -11.24 -2.35
C ALA A 394 -22.64 -10.60 -2.24
N ASP A 395 -23.43 -11.00 -1.25
CA ASP A 395 -24.76 -10.44 -0.94
C ASP A 395 -24.71 -9.09 -0.20
N GLY A 396 -23.51 -8.57 0.11
CA GLY A 396 -23.30 -7.32 0.82
C GLY A 396 -23.30 -7.43 2.35
N SER A 397 -23.54 -8.61 2.93
CA SER A 397 -23.46 -8.82 4.37
C SER A 397 -22.04 -8.59 4.89
N VAL A 398 -21.91 -7.91 6.05
CA VAL A 398 -20.62 -7.58 6.66
C VAL A 398 -20.11 -8.77 7.47
N VAL A 399 -18.92 -9.26 7.13
CA VAL A 399 -18.20 -10.33 7.86
C VAL A 399 -17.28 -9.72 8.91
N PHE A 400 -16.67 -8.58 8.59
CA PHE A 400 -15.76 -7.89 9.48
C PHE A 400 -15.84 -6.39 9.27
N GLN A 401 -15.73 -5.65 10.37
CA GLN A 401 -15.61 -4.20 10.39
C GLN A 401 -14.57 -3.84 11.46
N ASN A 402 -13.51 -3.16 11.04
CA ASN A 402 -12.45 -2.78 11.97
C ASN A 402 -13.00 -1.84 13.06
N GLN A 403 -12.78 -2.24 14.31
CA GLN A 403 -13.06 -1.41 15.47
C GLN A 403 -11.83 -0.53 15.69
N HIS A 404 -11.93 0.77 15.38
CA HIS A 404 -10.82 1.69 15.57
C HIS A 404 -10.41 1.73 17.05
N ARG A 405 -9.22 1.21 17.37
CA ARG A 405 -8.71 1.08 18.73
C ARG A 405 -7.54 2.02 18.94
N GLN A 406 -7.68 2.91 19.93
CA GLN A 406 -6.64 3.84 20.34
C GLN A 406 -6.44 3.82 21.85
N ARG A 407 -5.22 4.11 22.28
CA ARG A 407 -4.86 4.25 23.70
C ARG A 407 -3.85 5.36 23.90
N LYS A 408 -4.00 6.15 24.96
CA LYS A 408 -2.96 7.11 25.36
C LYS A 408 -1.83 6.35 26.05
N VAL A 409 -0.62 6.45 25.49
CA VAL A 409 0.60 5.77 25.96
C VAL A 409 1.57 6.76 26.59
N LEU A 410 1.67 7.96 26.02
CA LEU A 410 2.47 9.06 26.54
C LEU A 410 1.57 10.28 26.75
N GLU A 411 1.92 11.12 27.72
CA GLU A 411 1.31 12.45 27.80
C GLU A 411 1.76 13.29 26.58
N PRO A 412 0.92 14.19 26.05
CA PRO A 412 1.26 14.99 24.88
C PRO A 412 2.56 15.79 25.01
N GLU A 413 2.90 16.24 26.22
CA GLU A 413 4.12 16.99 26.52
C GLU A 413 5.36 16.12 26.35
N ILE A 414 5.26 14.84 26.77
CA ILE A 414 6.32 13.85 26.63
C ILE A 414 6.52 13.49 25.15
N ALA A 415 5.43 13.29 24.42
CA ALA A 415 5.51 13.01 22.98
C ALA A 415 6.08 14.20 22.19
N TYR A 416 5.72 15.43 22.56
CA TYR A 416 6.31 16.63 21.96
C TYR A 416 7.81 16.72 22.23
N GLU A 417 8.24 16.48 23.47
CA GLU A 417 9.65 16.54 23.85
C GLU A 417 10.47 15.41 23.18
N GLU A 418 9.90 14.21 23.07
CA GLU A 418 10.45 13.10 22.28
C GLU A 418 10.70 13.55 20.82
N SER A 419 9.68 14.13 20.17
CA SER A 419 9.82 14.64 18.81
C SER A 419 10.85 15.76 18.69
N ARG A 420 10.87 16.71 19.63
CA ARG A 420 11.84 17.82 19.66
C ARG A 420 13.28 17.31 19.74
N ILE A 421 13.55 16.33 20.60
CA ILE A 421 14.86 15.72 20.75
C ILE A 421 15.24 14.94 19.47
N LEU A 422 14.31 14.13 18.94
CA LEU A 422 14.56 13.32 17.75
C LEU A 422 14.71 14.15 16.47
N THR A 423 14.16 15.38 16.39
CA THR A 423 14.52 16.33 15.32
C THR A 423 16.02 16.60 15.30
N GLY A 424 16.70 16.59 16.46
CA GLY A 424 18.15 16.75 16.57
C GLY A 424 18.96 15.70 15.80
N VAL A 425 18.42 14.49 15.61
CA VAL A 425 19.06 13.44 14.81
C VAL A 425 19.19 13.88 13.34
N ILE A 426 18.20 14.61 12.83
CA ILE A 426 18.12 15.05 11.43
C ILE A 426 18.76 16.44 11.24
N THR A 427 18.77 17.31 12.25
CA THR A 427 19.34 18.66 12.09
C THR A 427 20.85 18.74 12.37
N LYS A 428 21.34 17.96 13.34
CA LYS A 428 22.76 17.97 13.76
C LYS A 428 23.39 16.58 13.89
N GLY A 429 22.58 15.54 13.99
CA GLY A 429 22.98 14.20 14.38
C GLY A 429 23.22 13.21 13.25
N THR A 430 22.99 11.94 13.53
CA THR A 430 23.33 10.81 12.66
C THR A 430 22.53 10.73 11.35
N GLY A 431 21.40 11.44 11.23
CA GLY A 431 20.58 11.50 10.01
C GLY A 431 20.82 12.74 9.15
N LYS A 432 21.70 13.65 9.59
CA LYS A 432 21.82 15.01 9.04
C LYS A 432 21.95 15.10 7.53
N ASP A 433 22.77 14.23 6.95
CA ASP A 433 23.16 14.38 5.55
C ASP A 433 22.09 13.88 4.56
N ASN A 434 21.22 12.96 4.98
CA ASN A 434 20.33 12.24 4.06
C ASN A 434 18.86 12.22 4.47
N ALA A 435 18.53 12.48 5.73
CA ALA A 435 17.15 12.37 6.20
C ALA A 435 16.35 13.67 6.06
N ASN A 436 16.95 14.82 5.74
CA ASN A 436 16.21 16.09 5.73
C ASN A 436 15.22 16.17 4.53
N ILE A 437 13.93 16.36 4.84
CA ILE A 437 12.85 16.53 3.85
C ILE A 437 12.28 17.95 3.78
N GLY A 438 12.84 18.90 4.53
CA GLY A 438 12.46 20.32 4.45
C GLY A 438 11.14 20.67 5.14
N ARG A 439 10.68 19.85 6.09
CA ARG A 439 9.47 20.10 6.91
C ARG A 439 9.67 19.62 8.36
N PRO A 440 8.79 19.98 9.31
CA PRO A 440 8.88 19.47 10.67
C PRO A 440 8.88 17.94 10.71
N GLU A 441 10.00 17.38 11.13
CA GLU A 441 10.30 15.96 11.07
C GLU A 441 11.17 15.53 12.27
N ALA A 442 11.06 14.26 12.60
CA ALA A 442 11.83 13.63 13.66
C ALA A 442 12.12 12.18 13.29
N GLY A 443 13.20 11.61 13.79
CA GLY A 443 13.51 10.22 13.50
C GLY A 443 14.76 9.71 14.21
N LYS A 444 15.05 8.44 13.99
CA LYS A 444 16.20 7.77 14.59
C LYS A 444 16.85 6.80 13.62
N THR A 445 18.17 6.91 13.49
CA THR A 445 18.99 5.92 12.78
C THR A 445 19.23 4.68 13.65
N GLY A 446 19.28 3.51 13.00
CA GLY A 446 19.71 2.24 13.57
C GLY A 446 20.77 1.58 12.71
N THR A 447 21.74 0.92 13.34
CA THR A 447 22.79 0.15 12.67
C THR A 447 23.21 -0.97 13.60
N VAL A 448 23.35 -2.17 13.05
CA VAL A 448 23.76 -3.37 13.77
C VAL A 448 25.10 -3.82 13.22
N GLU A 449 26.14 -3.62 14.01
CA GLU A 449 27.52 -3.94 13.65
C GLU A 449 27.86 -5.39 14.00
N LEU A 450 28.52 -6.08 13.07
CA LEU A 450 29.08 -7.41 13.24
C LEU A 450 30.48 -7.33 13.85
N LYS A 451 30.95 -8.43 14.44
CA LYS A 451 32.31 -8.53 14.99
C LYS A 451 33.42 -8.25 13.96
N SER A 452 33.12 -8.37 12.67
CA SER A 452 34.04 -8.05 11.57
C SER A 452 34.21 -6.54 11.33
N GLY A 453 33.40 -5.68 11.96
CA GLY A 453 33.32 -4.24 11.69
C GLY A 453 32.37 -3.87 10.53
N ALA A 454 31.76 -4.88 9.91
CA ALA A 454 30.71 -4.75 8.91
C ALA A 454 29.34 -4.46 9.56
N ASN A 455 28.37 -3.99 8.77
CA ASN A 455 26.98 -3.89 9.24
C ASN A 455 26.13 -5.05 8.69
N SER A 456 25.18 -5.49 9.50
CA SER A 456 24.21 -6.56 9.15
C SER A 456 22.81 -6.01 8.87
N ASP A 457 22.41 -5.00 9.64
CA ASP A 457 21.12 -4.32 9.50
C ASP A 457 21.31 -2.81 9.60
N ALA A 458 20.62 -2.08 8.73
CA ALA A 458 20.58 -0.62 8.73
C ALA A 458 19.14 -0.13 8.73
N TRP A 459 18.84 0.84 9.59
CA TRP A 459 17.49 1.34 9.81
C TRP A 459 17.43 2.86 9.78
N PHE A 460 16.33 3.38 9.25
CA PHE A 460 15.87 4.72 9.58
C PHE A 460 14.38 4.67 9.90
N VAL A 461 14.01 5.13 11.09
CA VAL A 461 12.60 5.24 11.50
C VAL A 461 12.32 6.70 11.76
N GLY A 462 11.52 7.31 10.89
CA GLY A 462 11.24 8.74 10.93
C GLY A 462 9.78 9.04 10.69
N TYR A 463 9.35 10.21 11.14
CA TYR A 463 7.96 10.61 11.10
C TYR A 463 7.79 12.12 10.99
N THR A 464 6.63 12.47 10.47
CA THR A 464 5.97 13.77 10.56
C THR A 464 4.65 13.55 11.32
N PRO A 465 3.91 14.60 11.70
CA PRO A 465 2.55 14.41 12.24
C PRO A 465 1.58 13.67 11.29
N ASP A 466 1.90 13.56 10.00
CA ASP A 466 1.00 13.04 8.95
C ASP A 466 1.29 11.59 8.56
N LEU A 467 2.57 11.17 8.60
CA LEU A 467 3.05 9.83 8.27
C LEU A 467 4.26 9.45 9.14
N ALA A 468 4.27 8.20 9.62
CA ALA A 468 5.41 7.58 10.29
C ALA A 468 5.91 6.38 9.47
N THR A 469 7.18 6.39 9.11
CA THR A 469 7.77 5.42 8.17
C THR A 469 9.02 4.79 8.76
N ALA A 470 9.08 3.47 8.73
CA ALA A 470 10.28 2.71 9.03
C ALA A 470 10.85 2.13 7.73
N VAL A 471 12.17 2.25 7.55
CA VAL A 471 12.93 1.63 6.47
C VAL A 471 14.02 0.77 7.08
N TRP A 472 14.07 -0.49 6.66
CA TRP A 472 15.13 -1.44 6.93
C TRP A 472 15.86 -1.79 5.64
N VAL A 473 17.17 -1.98 5.73
CA VAL A 473 18.03 -2.51 4.67
C VAL A 473 18.94 -3.58 5.27
N GLY A 474 18.98 -4.74 4.63
CA GLY A 474 19.76 -5.89 5.07
C GLY A 474 19.64 -7.06 4.09
N TYR A 475 20.40 -8.12 4.33
CA TYR A 475 20.22 -9.39 3.61
C TYR A 475 19.30 -10.28 4.45
N ALA A 476 18.21 -10.82 3.90
CA ALA A 476 17.35 -11.72 4.67
C ALA A 476 17.95 -13.13 4.79
N GLN A 477 19.05 -13.21 5.50
CA GLN A 477 19.69 -14.47 5.81
C GLN A 477 19.04 -15.09 7.06
N ARG A 478 17.81 -15.55 6.87
CA ARG A 478 17.24 -16.66 7.65
C ARG A 478 16.89 -17.87 6.77
N VAL A 479 17.39 -17.90 5.54
CA VAL A 479 17.45 -19.11 4.72
C VAL A 479 18.68 -19.90 5.16
N LYS A 480 18.49 -21.15 5.58
CA LYS A 480 19.60 -22.10 5.77
C LYS A 480 20.12 -22.47 4.38
N ALA A 481 21.42 -22.66 4.22
CA ALA A 481 21.92 -23.36 3.04
C ALA A 481 21.22 -24.74 2.90
N PRO A 482 21.19 -25.36 1.70
CA PRO A 482 20.57 -26.68 1.51
C PRO A 482 21.06 -27.77 2.49
N ASP A 483 22.24 -27.58 3.10
CA ASP A 483 22.84 -28.45 4.12
C ASP A 483 22.43 -28.11 5.57
N GLY A 484 21.54 -27.14 5.77
CA GLY A 484 21.05 -26.71 7.09
C GLY A 484 21.94 -25.68 7.80
N THR A 485 23.05 -25.24 7.20
CA THR A 485 23.95 -24.25 7.81
C THR A 485 23.32 -22.86 7.81
N PRO A 486 23.31 -22.13 8.95
CA PRO A 486 22.88 -20.74 8.98
C PRO A 486 23.80 -19.89 8.09
N LEU A 487 23.23 -19.20 7.10
CA LEU A 487 23.95 -18.17 6.35
C LEU A 487 24.33 -17.05 7.35
N ARG A 488 25.60 -16.62 7.34
CA ARG A 488 26.11 -15.58 8.24
C ARG A 488 25.72 -14.20 7.71
N PRO A 489 25.11 -13.30 8.52
CA PRO A 489 24.74 -11.96 8.09
C PRO A 489 25.85 -11.34 7.22
N LYS A 490 25.52 -11.04 5.97
CA LYS A 490 26.50 -10.63 4.96
C LYS A 490 26.83 -9.16 5.12
N ASP A 491 28.08 -8.83 4.81
CA ASP A 491 28.68 -7.51 4.98
C ASP A 491 27.92 -6.46 4.14
N LEU A 492 27.18 -5.56 4.78
CA LEU A 492 26.60 -4.38 4.12
C LEU A 492 27.66 -3.28 3.84
N GLY A 493 28.93 -3.56 4.09
CA GLY A 493 30.03 -2.62 4.01
C GLY A 493 29.77 -1.42 4.91
N SER A 494 29.82 -0.24 4.30
CA SER A 494 29.62 1.03 4.99
C SER A 494 28.17 1.50 5.06
N VAL A 495 27.19 0.69 4.61
CA VAL A 495 25.76 1.05 4.71
C VAL A 495 25.37 1.14 6.18
N GLN A 496 24.82 2.29 6.55
CA GLN A 496 24.46 2.65 7.92
C GLN A 496 23.08 3.30 7.89
N GLY A 497 22.43 3.40 9.06
CA GLY A 497 21.08 3.96 9.16
C GLY A 497 20.94 5.37 8.61
N GLY A 498 21.98 6.21 8.74
CA GLY A 498 22.02 7.57 8.19
C GLY A 498 22.35 7.67 6.70
N LYS A 499 22.50 6.54 5.99
CA LYS A 499 22.80 6.47 4.55
C LYS A 499 21.60 5.90 3.79
N VAL A 500 21.71 4.71 3.20
CA VAL A 500 20.70 4.12 2.30
C VAL A 500 19.29 4.12 2.92
N PRO A 501 19.05 3.65 4.16
CA PRO A 501 17.71 3.71 4.74
C PRO A 501 17.16 5.13 4.90
N ALA A 502 18.00 6.09 5.32
CA ALA A 502 17.61 7.50 5.42
C ALA A 502 17.35 8.14 4.05
N GLN A 503 18.11 7.76 3.02
CA GLN A 503 17.92 8.23 1.64
C GLN A 503 16.59 7.72 1.05
N ILE A 504 16.31 6.42 1.21
CA ILE A 504 15.04 5.80 0.82
C ILE A 504 13.90 6.49 1.58
N TRP A 505 14.02 6.66 2.89
CA TRP A 505 13.02 7.33 3.72
C TRP A 505 12.75 8.75 3.24
N ALA A 506 13.80 9.55 3.03
CA ALA A 506 13.64 10.95 2.64
C ALA A 506 13.03 11.10 1.24
N ASP A 507 13.41 10.27 0.29
CA ASP A 507 12.86 10.26 -1.08
C ASP A 507 11.38 9.87 -1.08
N PHE A 508 11.04 8.79 -0.37
CA PHE A 508 9.66 8.35 -0.18
C PHE A 508 8.83 9.42 0.53
N MET A 509 9.30 9.98 1.65
CA MET A 509 8.53 10.95 2.41
C MET A 509 8.34 12.27 1.67
N LYS A 510 9.32 12.70 0.85
CA LYS A 510 9.18 13.88 -0.03
C LYS A 510 8.08 13.68 -1.06
N THR A 511 8.00 12.50 -1.67
CA THR A 511 7.00 12.19 -2.70
C THR A 511 5.62 11.95 -2.10
N ALA A 512 5.52 11.18 -1.01
CA ALA A 512 4.27 10.88 -0.31
C ALA A 512 3.63 12.13 0.32
N LEU A 513 4.42 13.11 0.73
CA LEU A 513 3.94 14.36 1.35
C LEU A 513 4.00 15.58 0.43
N ALA A 514 4.35 15.41 -0.86
CA ALA A 514 4.60 16.51 -1.81
C ALA A 514 3.44 17.50 -1.86
N PHE A 515 2.21 17.00 -1.77
CA PHE A 515 1.00 17.81 -1.89
C PHE A 515 0.36 18.18 -0.54
N SER A 516 0.88 17.68 0.58
CA SER A 516 0.35 18.00 1.91
C SER A 516 1.12 19.17 2.53
N PRO A 517 0.46 20.19 3.10
CA PRO A 517 1.18 21.27 3.79
C PRO A 517 2.01 20.71 4.96
N PRO A 518 3.18 21.30 5.28
CA PRO A 518 3.95 20.91 6.46
C PRO A 518 3.16 21.08 7.77
N THR A 519 2.83 19.98 8.44
CA THR A 519 2.19 20.02 9.77
C THR A 519 3.26 20.15 10.86
N PRO A 520 3.18 21.16 11.77
CA PRO A 520 4.13 21.29 12.87
C PRO A 520 3.84 20.31 14.01
N PHE A 521 4.88 19.90 14.74
CA PHE A 521 4.70 19.31 16.06
C PHE A 521 4.09 20.35 16.99
N THR A 522 2.88 20.10 17.47
CA THR A 522 2.14 21.07 18.29
C THR A 522 2.54 20.94 19.75
N GLN A 523 3.13 22.00 20.31
CA GLN A 523 3.42 22.07 21.74
C GLN A 523 2.09 22.12 22.52
N PRO A 524 1.87 21.24 23.51
CA PRO A 524 0.67 21.31 24.34
C PRO A 524 0.66 22.59 25.19
N VAL A 525 -0.52 23.19 25.35
CA VAL A 525 -0.69 24.32 26.28
C VAL A 525 -0.52 23.77 27.70
N PRO A 526 0.35 24.35 28.55
CA PRO A 526 0.52 23.89 29.92
C PRO A 526 -0.83 23.86 30.63
N LYS A 527 -1.18 22.73 31.27
CA LYS A 527 -2.39 22.66 32.10
C LYS A 527 -2.32 23.79 33.14
N GLN A 528 -3.18 24.80 33.03
CA GLN A 528 -3.51 25.63 34.18
C GLN A 528 -4.01 24.67 35.25
N THR A 529 -3.38 24.72 36.43
CA THR A 529 -3.70 23.88 37.57
C THR A 529 -5.14 24.13 38.04
N ALA A 530 -6.10 23.44 37.44
CA ALA A 530 -7.42 23.27 38.02
C ALA A 530 -7.31 22.29 39.20
N PRO A 531 -7.98 22.55 40.35
CA PRO A 531 -7.85 21.73 41.54
C PRO A 531 -8.32 20.29 41.31
N THR A 532 -7.65 19.37 41.99
CA THR A 532 -7.85 17.92 41.99
C THR A 532 -9.29 17.53 42.26
N ILE A 533 -9.91 16.78 41.35
CA ILE A 533 -11.06 15.92 41.65
C ILE A 533 -10.56 14.47 41.51
N PRO A 534 -10.72 13.61 42.53
CA PRO A 534 -10.38 12.20 42.43
C PRO A 534 -11.49 11.42 41.71
N GLU A 535 -11.10 10.22 41.27
CA GLU A 535 -11.85 9.13 40.62
C GLU A 535 -11.87 9.07 39.09
N VAL A 536 -11.36 7.91 38.67
CA VAL A 536 -11.45 7.29 37.35
C VAL A 536 -12.88 7.39 36.84
N ARG A 537 -13.13 8.34 35.94
CA ARG A 537 -14.26 8.23 35.02
C ARG A 537 -13.80 7.40 33.84
N GLN A 538 -14.45 6.24 33.66
CA GLN A 538 -14.56 5.62 32.36
C GLN A 538 -14.91 6.75 31.37
N PHE A 539 -14.05 6.97 30.37
CA PHE A 539 -14.38 7.89 29.31
C PHE A 539 -15.65 7.36 28.65
N GLU A 540 -16.72 8.16 28.67
CA GLU A 540 -17.80 7.99 27.72
C GLU A 540 -17.17 7.96 26.32
N PRO A 541 -17.60 7.06 25.41
CA PRO A 541 -17.12 7.05 24.06
C PRO A 541 -17.34 8.45 23.49
N VAL A 542 -16.23 9.18 23.28
CA VAL A 542 -16.25 10.36 22.43
C VAL A 542 -16.71 9.82 21.09
N GLU A 543 -17.90 10.24 20.63
CA GLU A 543 -18.35 9.91 19.29
C GLU A 543 -17.19 10.25 18.35
N PRO A 544 -16.67 9.27 17.59
CA PRO A 544 -15.56 9.54 16.69
C PRO A 544 -15.98 10.71 15.79
N PRO A 545 -15.10 11.70 15.55
CA PRO A 545 -15.44 12.79 14.65
C PRO A 545 -15.88 12.18 13.31
N ASP A 546 -16.88 12.76 12.65
CA ASP A 546 -17.34 12.25 11.36
C ASP A 546 -16.16 12.18 10.38
N ILE A 547 -15.65 10.96 10.19
CA ILE A 547 -14.49 10.68 9.34
C ILE A 547 -15.02 10.47 7.94
N VAL A 548 -14.60 11.36 7.04
CA VAL A 548 -14.86 11.22 5.62
C VAL A 548 -13.60 10.70 4.94
N GLN A 549 -13.74 9.67 4.11
CA GLN A 549 -12.65 9.20 3.27
C GLN A 549 -12.51 10.15 2.08
N MET A 550 -11.29 10.66 1.85
CA MET A 550 -10.98 11.51 0.72
C MET A 550 -11.33 10.78 -0.59
N PRO A 551 -12.30 11.24 -1.39
CA PRO A 551 -12.63 10.59 -2.65
C PRO A 551 -11.53 10.83 -3.69
N ASP A 552 -11.39 9.94 -4.67
CA ASP A 552 -10.62 10.24 -5.87
C ASP A 552 -11.45 11.13 -6.80
N VAL A 553 -10.99 12.36 -6.94
CA VAL A 553 -11.56 13.39 -7.82
C VAL A 553 -10.66 13.71 -8.99
N ARG A 554 -9.50 13.05 -9.11
CA ARG A 554 -8.69 13.14 -10.33
C ARG A 554 -9.47 12.56 -11.50
N GLY A 555 -9.29 13.13 -12.69
CA GLY A 555 -10.08 12.73 -13.86
C GLY A 555 -11.46 13.39 -13.96
N ARG A 556 -11.87 14.19 -12.97
CA ARG A 556 -13.15 14.89 -12.98
C ARG A 556 -12.97 16.34 -13.41
N GLY A 557 -14.02 16.93 -13.97
CA GLY A 557 -14.07 18.38 -14.16
C GLY A 557 -13.95 19.11 -12.82
N ARG A 558 -13.23 20.24 -12.81
CA ARG A 558 -12.94 21.04 -11.61
C ARG A 558 -14.18 21.36 -10.76
N GLU A 559 -15.27 21.78 -11.40
CA GLU A 559 -16.52 22.13 -10.70
C GLU A 559 -17.18 20.91 -10.05
N ASP A 560 -17.21 19.77 -10.75
CA ASP A 560 -17.74 18.52 -10.21
C ASP A 560 -16.91 18.00 -9.03
N ALA A 561 -15.59 18.15 -9.11
CA ALA A 561 -14.67 17.81 -8.03
C ALA A 561 -14.88 18.71 -6.80
N LEU A 562 -15.05 20.01 -7.00
CA LEU A 562 -15.35 20.96 -5.92
C LEU A 562 -16.65 20.61 -5.23
N ALA A 563 -17.74 20.47 -5.99
CA ALA A 563 -19.05 20.13 -5.46
C ALA A 563 -19.02 18.82 -4.66
N ARG A 564 -18.32 17.80 -5.18
CA ARG A 564 -18.18 16.51 -4.50
C ARG A 564 -17.43 16.61 -3.17
N LEU A 565 -16.37 17.41 -3.10
CA LEU A 565 -15.57 17.57 -1.89
C LEU A 565 -16.28 18.45 -0.85
N GLU A 566 -17.02 19.47 -1.29
CA GLU A 566 -17.82 20.31 -0.41
C GLU A 566 -19.04 19.58 0.17
N GLU A 567 -19.68 18.69 -0.61
CA GLU A 567 -20.75 17.79 -0.13
C GLU A 567 -20.28 16.91 1.04
N LEU A 568 -19.00 16.53 1.02
CA LEU A 568 -18.32 15.78 2.07
C LEU A 568 -17.91 16.65 3.27
N GLY A 569 -18.29 17.93 3.28
CA GLY A 569 -17.98 18.87 4.35
C GLY A 569 -16.50 19.25 4.42
N LEU A 570 -15.73 19.09 3.33
CA LEU A 570 -14.31 19.44 3.27
C LEU A 570 -14.13 20.89 2.83
N LYS A 571 -13.06 21.55 3.29
CA LYS A 571 -12.72 22.91 2.88
C LYS A 571 -11.75 22.86 1.70
N VAL A 572 -12.24 23.16 0.50
CA VAL A 572 -11.44 22.97 -0.73
C VAL A 572 -10.72 24.25 -1.14
N THR A 573 -9.46 24.08 -1.54
CA THR A 573 -8.63 25.09 -2.21
C THR A 573 -8.39 24.60 -3.62
N SER A 574 -8.76 25.38 -4.64
CA SER A 574 -8.51 25.03 -6.04
C SER A 574 -7.39 25.88 -6.62
N ARG A 575 -6.52 25.27 -7.43
CA ARG A 575 -5.48 25.93 -8.19
C ARG A 575 -5.49 25.42 -9.63
N GLU A 576 -5.19 26.31 -10.57
CA GLU A 576 -5.00 25.95 -11.97
C GLU A 576 -3.50 25.85 -12.29
N LEU A 577 -3.11 24.83 -13.05
CA LEU A 577 -1.77 24.70 -13.59
C LEU A 577 -1.51 25.75 -14.68
N LYS A 578 -0.24 26.03 -14.99
CA LYS A 578 0.12 26.97 -16.05
C LYS A 578 0.01 26.35 -17.45
N GLU A 579 0.41 25.09 -17.57
CA GLU A 579 0.35 24.29 -18.80
C GLU A 579 0.16 22.83 -18.40
N ASP A 580 -0.71 22.12 -19.11
CA ASP A 580 -0.85 20.66 -19.01
C ASP A 580 -1.39 20.11 -20.34
N PRO A 581 -0.52 19.62 -21.24
CA PRO A 581 -0.93 19.11 -22.54
C PRO A 581 -1.44 17.66 -22.51
N GLN A 582 -1.40 16.99 -21.35
CA GLN A 582 -1.70 15.56 -21.24
C GLN A 582 -3.13 15.26 -20.78
N ASN A 583 -3.79 16.22 -20.13
CA ASN A 583 -5.12 16.06 -19.54
C ASN A 583 -6.11 17.02 -20.20
N GLU A 584 -7.42 16.71 -20.12
CA GLU A 584 -8.45 17.55 -20.72
C GLU A 584 -8.53 18.91 -19.99
N PRO A 585 -8.86 20.01 -20.69
CA PRO A 585 -8.94 21.33 -20.08
C PRO A 585 -9.91 21.38 -18.89
N GLY A 586 -9.46 21.92 -17.76
CA GLY A 586 -10.24 22.00 -16.52
C GLY A 586 -10.42 20.67 -15.78
N GLU A 587 -9.80 19.58 -16.23
CA GLU A 587 -9.75 18.30 -15.52
C GLU A 587 -8.88 18.43 -14.26
N VAL A 588 -9.29 17.82 -13.14
CA VAL A 588 -8.47 17.72 -11.93
C VAL A 588 -7.38 16.70 -12.15
N VAL A 589 -6.14 17.17 -12.06
CA VAL A 589 -4.94 16.37 -12.32
C VAL A 589 -4.26 15.93 -11.03
N ASN A 590 -4.32 16.76 -9.99
CA ASN A 590 -3.81 16.43 -8.67
C ASN A 590 -4.82 16.76 -7.58
N GLN A 591 -4.74 16.02 -6.47
CA GLN A 591 -5.48 16.30 -5.25
C GLN A 591 -4.62 16.04 -4.02
N SER A 592 -4.98 16.69 -2.92
CA SER A 592 -4.37 16.50 -1.60
C SER A 592 -5.39 16.76 -0.49
N PRO A 593 -5.50 15.89 0.52
CA PRO A 593 -4.76 14.65 0.66
C PRO A 593 -5.08 13.60 -0.41
N LEU A 594 -4.27 12.53 -0.48
CA LEU A 594 -4.48 11.46 -1.45
C LEU A 594 -5.83 10.75 -1.23
N PRO A 595 -6.41 10.14 -2.28
CA PRO A 595 -7.63 9.35 -2.15
C PRO A 595 -7.54 8.32 -1.01
N GLY A 596 -8.65 8.06 -0.33
CA GLY A 596 -8.72 7.14 0.81
C GLY A 596 -8.05 7.65 2.10
N ARG A 597 -7.53 8.90 2.16
CA ARG A 597 -7.12 9.53 3.42
C ARG A 597 -8.35 9.77 4.30
N ALA A 598 -8.27 9.39 5.58
CA ALA A 598 -9.32 9.70 6.54
C ALA A 598 -9.22 11.17 6.96
N LEU A 599 -10.28 11.93 6.72
CA LEU A 599 -10.35 13.35 7.01
C LEU A 599 -11.47 13.61 8.02
N THR A 600 -11.22 14.48 8.98
CA THR A 600 -12.32 15.02 9.80
C THR A 600 -13.13 15.98 8.96
N GLN A 601 -14.45 16.03 9.15
CA GLN A 601 -15.29 17.08 8.57
C GLN A 601 -14.68 18.47 8.82
N GLY A 602 -14.59 19.31 7.79
CA GLY A 602 -13.92 20.62 7.81
C GLY A 602 -12.42 20.62 7.51
N ALA A 603 -11.80 19.47 7.25
CA ALA A 603 -10.40 19.37 6.85
C ALA A 603 -10.13 20.12 5.53
N GLN A 604 -8.93 20.69 5.42
CA GLN A 604 -8.51 21.41 4.22
C GLN A 604 -8.02 20.44 3.15
N VAL A 605 -8.52 20.62 1.94
CA VAL A 605 -8.20 19.82 0.75
C VAL A 605 -7.76 20.78 -0.34
N THR A 606 -6.80 20.36 -1.15
CA THR A 606 -6.34 21.09 -2.33
C THR A 606 -6.56 20.25 -3.57
N ILE A 607 -7.12 20.83 -4.62
CA ILE A 607 -7.16 20.24 -5.96
C ILE A 607 -6.40 21.13 -6.93
N GLU A 608 -5.65 20.52 -7.84
CA GLU A 608 -5.05 21.22 -8.98
C GLU A 608 -5.69 20.71 -10.27
N SER A 609 -6.08 21.64 -11.15
CA SER A 609 -6.67 21.32 -12.45
C SER A 609 -5.78 21.76 -13.61
N ALA A 610 -5.88 21.04 -14.73
CA ALA A 610 -5.38 21.49 -16.01
C ALA A 610 -5.96 22.88 -16.35
N PRO A 611 -5.26 23.70 -17.15
CA PRO A 611 -5.78 24.99 -17.59
C PRO A 611 -7.17 24.84 -18.21
N GLY A 612 -8.11 25.71 -17.85
CA GLY A 612 -9.44 25.69 -18.47
C GLY A 612 -9.38 26.00 -19.97
N THR A 613 -10.38 25.58 -20.74
CA THR A 613 -10.51 26.04 -22.13
C THR A 613 -10.68 27.56 -22.13
N GLN A 614 -9.71 28.27 -22.71
CA GLN A 614 -9.82 29.71 -22.86
C GLN A 614 -10.98 30.01 -23.83
N ALA A 615 -11.95 30.83 -23.40
CA ALA A 615 -13.09 31.21 -24.22
C ALA A 615 -12.65 31.79 -25.57
N VAL A 616 -13.46 31.63 -26.62
CA VAL A 616 -13.15 32.14 -27.96
C VAL A 616 -12.91 33.65 -27.87
N PRO A 617 -11.70 34.15 -28.19
CA PRO A 617 -11.39 35.56 -28.08
C PRO A 617 -12.24 36.39 -29.04
N SER A 618 -12.46 37.67 -28.72
CA SER A 618 -13.08 38.60 -29.67
C SER A 618 -12.10 38.92 -30.80
N LEU A 619 -12.49 38.61 -32.02
CA LEU A 619 -11.74 38.85 -33.26
C LEU A 619 -12.36 39.96 -34.10
N LEU A 620 -13.62 40.35 -33.80
CA LEU A 620 -14.32 41.41 -34.51
C LEU A 620 -13.53 42.73 -34.48
N GLY A 621 -13.31 43.33 -35.65
CA GLY A 621 -12.56 44.57 -35.81
C GLY A 621 -11.03 44.41 -35.84
N LEU A 622 -10.50 43.19 -35.64
CA LEU A 622 -9.06 42.94 -35.79
C LEU A 622 -8.67 42.80 -37.27
N SER A 623 -7.40 43.10 -37.56
CA SER A 623 -6.79 42.71 -38.82
C SER A 623 -6.74 41.18 -38.91
N ASP A 624 -6.79 40.63 -40.12
CA ASP A 624 -6.64 39.18 -40.35
C ASP A 624 -5.41 38.58 -39.64
N SER A 625 -4.26 39.27 -39.71
CA SER A 625 -3.04 38.85 -39.01
C SER A 625 -3.16 38.83 -37.49
N ASP A 626 -3.83 39.83 -36.90
CA ASP A 626 -3.99 39.91 -35.45
C ASP A 626 -5.02 38.90 -34.94
N ALA A 627 -6.07 38.65 -35.71
CA ALA A 627 -7.07 37.62 -35.42
C ALA A 627 -6.43 36.21 -35.40
N LYS A 628 -5.60 35.89 -36.40
CA LYS A 628 -4.82 34.64 -36.46
C LYS A 628 -3.86 34.51 -35.28
N ALA A 629 -3.19 35.60 -34.90
CA ALA A 629 -2.28 35.61 -33.74
C ALA A 629 -3.02 35.46 -32.39
N ALA A 630 -4.26 35.95 -32.28
CA ALA A 630 -5.11 35.77 -31.11
C ALA A 630 -5.61 34.33 -30.97
N LEU A 631 -6.08 33.72 -32.07
CA LEU A 631 -6.51 32.31 -32.10
C LEU A 631 -5.36 31.35 -31.78
N LYS A 632 -4.17 31.58 -32.34
CA LYS A 632 -2.97 30.78 -32.03
C LYS A 632 -2.59 30.82 -30.56
N ARG A 633 -2.72 31.98 -29.89
CA ARG A 633 -2.47 32.12 -28.44
C ARG A 633 -3.51 31.39 -27.59
N ALA A 634 -4.74 31.28 -28.09
CA ALA A 634 -5.82 30.53 -27.46
C ALA A 634 -5.83 29.04 -27.80
N GLY A 635 -4.89 28.55 -28.62
CA GLY A 635 -4.83 27.14 -29.06
C GLY A 635 -5.94 26.74 -30.04
N LEU A 636 -6.47 27.70 -30.80
CA LEU A 636 -7.58 27.53 -31.75
C LEU A 636 -7.09 27.66 -33.20
N GLU A 637 -7.72 26.90 -34.09
CA GLU A 637 -7.51 26.96 -35.54
C GLU A 637 -8.53 27.91 -36.20
N VAL A 638 -8.21 28.39 -37.39
CA VAL A 638 -9.03 29.37 -38.11
C VAL A 638 -9.47 28.83 -39.46
N LYS A 639 -10.74 29.04 -39.79
CA LYS A 639 -11.27 28.85 -41.13
C LYS A 639 -11.78 30.19 -41.65
N GLU A 640 -11.05 30.74 -42.60
CA GLU A 640 -11.28 32.09 -43.12
C GLU A 640 -12.06 32.06 -44.43
N ALA A 641 -12.99 33.00 -44.59
CA ALA A 641 -13.64 33.29 -45.87
C ALA A 641 -13.66 34.80 -46.17
N ALA A 642 -13.26 35.18 -47.38
CA ALA A 642 -13.37 36.55 -47.85
C ALA A 642 -14.82 36.85 -48.27
N SER A 643 -15.45 37.86 -47.66
CA SER A 643 -16.83 38.23 -47.94
C SER A 643 -17.06 39.72 -47.65
N PRO A 644 -17.79 40.47 -48.50
CA PRO A 644 -18.18 41.83 -48.17
C PRO A 644 -18.96 41.87 -46.84
N ALA A 645 -18.69 42.89 -46.02
CA ALA A 645 -19.49 43.13 -44.82
C ALA A 645 -20.88 43.69 -45.21
N PRO A 646 -21.96 43.30 -44.52
CA PRO A 646 -23.27 43.90 -44.70
C PRO A 646 -23.24 45.43 -44.54
N GLU A 647 -24.09 46.12 -45.28
CA GLU A 647 -24.18 47.58 -45.25
C GLU A 647 -24.53 48.06 -43.82
N GLY A 648 -23.72 48.98 -43.28
CA GLY A 648 -23.86 49.47 -41.89
C GLY A 648 -23.12 48.66 -40.81
N THR A 649 -22.33 47.65 -41.18
CA THR A 649 -21.48 46.92 -40.21
C THR A 649 -20.37 47.84 -39.69
N VAL A 650 -20.30 47.98 -38.36
CA VAL A 650 -19.29 48.79 -37.67
C VAL A 650 -18.42 47.91 -36.76
N GLY A 651 -17.17 48.29 -36.59
CA GLY A 651 -16.23 47.67 -35.67
C GLY A 651 -16.55 48.02 -34.20
N PRO A 652 -15.79 47.44 -33.25
CA PRO A 652 -15.96 47.71 -31.81
C PRO A 652 -15.74 49.17 -31.40
N ASP A 653 -15.06 49.95 -32.25
CA ASP A 653 -14.80 51.39 -32.13
C ASP A 653 -15.93 52.26 -32.72
N GLY A 654 -16.95 51.65 -33.34
CA GLY A 654 -18.08 52.33 -33.96
C GLY A 654 -17.81 52.82 -35.39
N GLU A 655 -16.63 52.56 -35.94
CA GLU A 655 -16.25 52.94 -37.30
C GLU A 655 -16.61 51.84 -38.32
N PRO A 656 -16.89 52.16 -39.59
CA PRO A 656 -17.14 51.16 -40.63
C PRO A 656 -15.94 50.21 -40.81
N VAL A 657 -16.20 48.89 -40.86
CA VAL A 657 -15.14 47.88 -41.05
C VAL A 657 -14.49 48.02 -42.44
N GLY A 658 -13.17 48.24 -42.46
CA GLY A 658 -12.38 48.42 -43.69
C GLY A 658 -11.81 47.12 -44.27
N PRO A 659 -11.23 47.17 -45.49
CA PRO A 659 -10.57 46.02 -46.12
C PRO A 659 -9.53 45.35 -45.21
N GLY A 660 -9.50 44.01 -45.18
CA GLY A 660 -8.60 43.21 -44.34
C GLY A 660 -9.02 43.06 -42.88
N THR A 661 -10.22 43.51 -42.51
CA THR A 661 -10.76 43.46 -41.14
C THR A 661 -11.78 42.34 -40.98
N VAL A 662 -11.75 41.65 -39.82
CA VAL A 662 -12.75 40.65 -39.46
C VAL A 662 -14.08 41.32 -39.09
N TRP A 663 -15.17 40.97 -39.78
CA TRP A 663 -16.50 41.52 -39.52
C TRP A 663 -17.50 40.50 -38.98
N SER A 664 -17.17 39.21 -39.03
CA SER A 664 -17.97 38.13 -38.45
C SER A 664 -17.05 37.02 -37.95
N GLN A 665 -17.43 36.41 -36.84
CA GLN A 665 -16.80 35.22 -36.29
C GLN A 665 -17.87 34.23 -35.80
N THR A 666 -17.54 32.95 -35.77
CA THR A 666 -18.36 31.89 -35.14
C THR A 666 -17.42 30.82 -34.58
N PRO A 667 -17.51 30.42 -33.29
CA PRO A 667 -18.46 30.89 -32.27
C PRO A 667 -18.30 32.37 -31.88
N ALA A 668 -19.32 32.94 -31.23
CA ALA A 668 -19.31 34.34 -30.83
C ALA A 668 -18.25 34.62 -29.73
N PRO A 669 -17.76 35.87 -29.60
CA PRO A 669 -16.79 36.20 -28.55
C PRO A 669 -17.27 35.79 -27.16
N GLY A 670 -16.43 35.08 -26.41
CA GLY A 670 -16.74 34.60 -25.06
C GLY A 670 -17.49 33.27 -25.00
N GLU A 671 -17.88 32.68 -26.14
CA GLU A 671 -18.42 31.32 -26.18
C GLU A 671 -17.32 30.26 -25.96
N ALA A 672 -17.73 29.06 -25.56
CA ALA A 672 -16.83 27.93 -25.44
C ALA A 672 -16.19 27.59 -26.80
N PRO A 673 -14.92 27.16 -26.85
CA PRO A 673 -14.32 26.66 -28.07
C PRO A 673 -15.14 25.51 -28.68
N PRO A 674 -15.27 25.43 -30.01
CA PRO A 674 -15.91 24.29 -30.64
C PRO A 674 -15.03 23.04 -30.48
N GLU A 675 -15.64 21.85 -30.49
CA GLU A 675 -14.94 20.57 -30.26
C GLU A 675 -13.80 20.33 -31.27
N ASP A 676 -13.95 20.79 -32.50
CA ASP A 676 -12.93 20.72 -33.55
C ASP A 676 -11.85 21.81 -33.45
N LYS A 677 -11.98 22.72 -32.47
CA LYS A 677 -11.13 23.89 -32.24
C LYS A 677 -11.08 24.90 -33.39
N ILE A 678 -12.01 24.83 -34.36
CA ILE A 678 -12.03 25.70 -35.53
C ILE A 678 -12.95 26.90 -35.31
N VAL A 679 -12.40 28.11 -35.37
CA VAL A 679 -13.18 29.36 -35.41
C VAL A 679 -13.31 29.84 -36.84
N GLU A 680 -14.55 29.97 -37.31
CA GLU A 680 -14.83 30.52 -38.64
C GLU A 680 -14.84 32.05 -38.57
N ILE A 681 -14.09 32.72 -39.45
CA ILE A 681 -14.07 34.18 -39.56
C ILE A 681 -14.38 34.65 -40.97
N ARG A 682 -15.04 35.81 -41.09
CA ARG A 682 -15.20 36.51 -42.37
C ARG A 682 -14.43 37.81 -42.38
N VAL A 683 -13.61 37.98 -43.40
CA VAL A 683 -12.73 39.15 -43.57
C VAL A 683 -13.22 39.96 -44.76
N VAL A 684 -13.21 41.29 -44.64
CA VAL A 684 -13.53 42.20 -45.76
C VAL A 684 -12.43 42.05 -46.84
N PRO A 685 -12.77 41.74 -48.11
CA PRO A 685 -11.78 41.53 -49.16
C PRO A 685 -10.88 42.75 -49.39
N GLN A 686 -9.60 42.52 -49.66
CA GLN A 686 -8.68 43.56 -50.13
C GLN A 686 -9.04 43.99 -51.55
N PRO A 687 -8.85 45.27 -51.94
CA PRO A 687 -9.10 45.71 -53.31
C PRO A 687 -8.21 44.95 -54.30
N GLY A 688 -8.81 44.07 -55.11
CA GLY A 688 -8.12 43.29 -56.15
C GLY A 688 -8.10 41.77 -55.95
N GLU A 689 -8.59 41.25 -54.81
CA GLU A 689 -8.80 39.81 -54.60
C GLU A 689 -10.22 39.39 -55.01
N ALA A 690 -10.34 38.47 -55.97
CA ALA A 690 -11.63 37.89 -56.35
C ALA A 690 -12.08 36.85 -55.30
N PRO A 691 -13.36 36.78 -54.93
CA PRO A 691 -13.86 35.83 -53.94
C PRO A 691 -13.72 34.38 -54.44
N THR A 692 -13.02 33.54 -53.69
CA THR A 692 -12.93 32.09 -53.93
C THR A 692 -14.21 31.40 -53.47
N THR A 693 -15.11 31.12 -54.41
CA THR A 693 -16.27 30.27 -54.17
C THR A 693 -15.90 28.80 -54.40
N THR A 694 -15.76 28.01 -53.34
CA THR A 694 -15.83 26.53 -53.43
C THR A 694 -16.92 26.03 -52.51
N GLY A 695 -18.12 25.82 -53.05
CA GLY A 695 -19.21 25.05 -52.44
C GLY A 695 -19.77 24.05 -53.47
N PRO A 696 -20.15 22.82 -53.07
CA PRO A 696 -20.65 21.79 -53.97
C PRO A 696 -22.09 22.09 -54.42
N PRO A 697 -22.57 21.52 -55.56
CA PRO A 697 -23.87 21.85 -56.12
C PRO A 697 -25.02 21.28 -55.28
N ALA A 698 -26.12 22.04 -55.22
CA ALA A 698 -27.36 21.62 -54.58
C ALA A 698 -28.00 20.44 -55.34
N GLU A 699 -28.34 19.37 -54.60
CA GLU A 699 -29.20 18.28 -55.09
C GLU A 699 -30.68 18.71 -55.05
N GLY A 700 -31.41 18.28 -56.09
CA GLY A 700 -32.86 18.18 -56.13
C GLY A 700 -33.28 16.73 -56.32
#